data_AF-A0A8S2NBK7-F1
#
_entry.id   AF-A0A8S2NBK7-F1
#
_cell.length_a   1.000
_cell.length_b   1.000
_cell.length_c   1.000
_cell.angle_alpha   90.00
_cell.angle_beta   90.00
_cell.angle_gamma   90.00
#
_symmetry.space_group_name_H-M   'P 1'
#
loop_
_entity.id
_entity.type
_entity.pdbx_description
1 polymer ?
#
loop_
_entity_poly.entity_id
_entity_poly.type
_entity_poly.pdbx_seq_one_letter_code
_entity_poly.pdbx_strand_id
1 'polypeptide(L)'
;GNWSIPNLQKINVQELYTRQRQSLRSWFEFFNTSKFKTPLNIGTATRRLLANVEYFQTNYFIVIIILSIYCVITTPSLLFVLLAMGAGSYLVTIKNREKQLAFMGHQIPLPQQYAAVMALCIPLLIIVGAGSAIFWILGASVFVIALHAVFHQTPNQDAFGLQMQEMASSSDYIIEVRIDVLKALKIFGITATALTAVGLSAYYIHQRRQNSRRVILQDEVKHVLEPFELSDEQLRRVMANLNTQMTNGLKSNDSENNDLAMFPTFVNFRPNGQESGEYLVVDLGGSNFRVSHVTIEGRNRLRLKNKIFLIPHSLLLGEGEKLFDYIAECLQRFIDDNSLATHKPADYKFDLAFTFSFPCTQTSLSQATLVSWTKGFSCTGVVGNDVVLLLQNAIDRRQTLKVQVVALVNDTVGTLMACSSIYRDCRVGVILGTGTNACYFENLDNIPKCTGEWNQSTKQMVINTEWGALGKHGCLDFIRTKIDRELDESSLTPNEQVFEKMISALYLGEIVRLIIIDLVQSSILFPGRMQKAPSRACDYNIFLSLRGSFYAKHVADIECDTTEDLSVTASILTSIGIHDPTYDDCYIIREVCKTVSLRAAKLAAAVIAVVVNRVNMPSVTVGVDGTLFRHHVRFRKNLIRTMSRLVPRTHRLVLSEDGSSKGSALVAAVNRHTQETLTST
;
A
#
# COMPACT_ATOMS: atom_id res chain seq x y z
N GLY A 1 44.60 -52.61 -18.07
CA GLY A 1 45.94 -51.98 -18.06
C GLY A 1 45.99 -50.98 -16.94
N ASN A 2 46.87 -51.21 -15.97
CA ASN A 2 47.10 -50.36 -14.79
C ASN A 2 47.39 -48.91 -15.19
N TRP A 3 46.60 -47.96 -14.70
CA TRP A 3 47.01 -46.56 -14.60
C TRP A 3 47.37 -46.28 -13.15
N SER A 4 48.63 -46.50 -12.83
CA SER A 4 49.27 -46.03 -11.62
C SER A 4 49.37 -44.50 -11.65
N ILE A 5 48.82 -43.86 -10.62
CA ILE A 5 49.02 -42.42 -10.35
C ILE A 5 50.52 -42.20 -10.10
N PRO A 6 51.21 -41.28 -10.81
CA PRO A 6 52.61 -41.02 -10.53
C PRO A 6 52.78 -40.45 -9.11
N ASN A 7 53.71 -41.05 -8.36
CA ASN A 7 54.19 -40.53 -7.10
C ASN A 7 54.67 -39.08 -7.27
N LEU A 8 54.01 -38.13 -6.61
CA LEU A 8 54.52 -36.79 -6.32
C LEU A 8 55.67 -36.91 -5.30
N GLN A 9 56.80 -37.48 -5.71
CA GLN A 9 58.04 -37.46 -4.95
C GLN A 9 58.94 -36.33 -5.44
N LYS A 10 59.17 -35.37 -4.54
CA LYS A 10 60.24 -34.36 -4.54
C LYS A 10 60.32 -33.48 -5.79
N ILE A 11 59.54 -32.40 -5.77
CA ILE A 11 59.90 -31.19 -6.52
C ILE A 11 61.24 -30.70 -5.95
N ASN A 12 62.31 -30.86 -6.72
CA ASN A 12 63.63 -30.35 -6.35
C ASN A 12 63.65 -28.84 -6.62
N VAL A 13 63.58 -28.03 -5.56
CA VAL A 13 63.53 -26.56 -5.63
C VAL A 13 64.73 -25.99 -6.42
N GLN A 14 65.89 -26.64 -6.35
CA GLN A 14 67.07 -26.27 -7.15
C GLN A 14 66.85 -26.44 -8.66
N GLU A 15 66.11 -27.46 -9.09
CA GLU A 15 65.85 -27.72 -10.51
C GLU A 15 64.82 -26.73 -11.09
N LEU A 16 63.82 -26.35 -10.30
CA LEU A 16 62.90 -25.25 -10.61
C LEU A 16 63.61 -23.89 -10.66
N TYR A 17 64.51 -23.63 -9.71
CA TYR A 17 65.29 -22.39 -9.65
C TYR A 17 66.23 -22.26 -10.86
N THR A 18 66.82 -23.38 -11.30
CA THR A 18 67.72 -23.41 -12.47
C THR A 18 66.97 -23.23 -13.78
N ARG A 19 65.77 -23.84 -13.93
CA ARG A 19 64.89 -23.61 -15.09
C ARG A 19 64.34 -22.18 -15.17
N GLN A 20 63.91 -21.59 -14.05
CA GLN A 20 63.42 -20.20 -14.03
C GLN A 20 64.51 -19.15 -14.31
N ARG A 21 65.76 -19.43 -13.92
CA ARG A 21 66.90 -18.54 -14.21
C ARG A 21 67.27 -18.51 -15.69
N GLN A 22 66.98 -19.58 -16.45
CA GLN A 22 67.20 -19.65 -17.91
C GLN A 22 66.07 -18.99 -18.72
N SER A 23 64.86 -18.86 -18.17
CA SER A 23 63.70 -18.23 -18.82
C SER A 23 63.51 -16.74 -18.45
N LEU A 24 64.31 -16.20 -17.53
CA LEU A 24 64.28 -14.79 -17.15
C LEU A 24 65.08 -13.94 -18.15
N ARG A 25 64.42 -12.96 -18.77
CA ARG A 25 65.09 -12.02 -19.68
C ARG A 25 65.66 -10.83 -18.91
N SER A 26 66.68 -10.21 -19.48
CA SER A 26 67.34 -9.05 -18.88
C SER A 26 66.36 -7.91 -18.64
N TRP A 27 66.36 -7.33 -17.44
CA TRP A 27 65.55 -6.15 -17.12
C TRP A 27 65.95 -4.93 -17.95
N PHE A 28 67.21 -4.83 -18.38
CA PHE A 28 67.65 -3.79 -19.31
C PHE A 28 67.00 -3.91 -20.69
N GLU A 29 66.69 -5.14 -21.11
CA GLU A 29 65.94 -5.36 -22.35
C GLU A 29 64.44 -5.14 -22.15
N PHE A 30 63.88 -5.61 -21.03
CA PHE A 30 62.48 -5.43 -20.67
C PHE A 30 62.10 -3.93 -20.63
N PHE A 31 62.92 -3.09 -20.01
CA PHE A 31 62.67 -1.64 -19.92
C PHE A 31 63.34 -0.80 -21.01
N ASN A 32 63.80 -1.40 -22.11
CA ASN A 32 64.44 -0.65 -23.19
C ASN A 32 63.42 0.25 -23.91
N THR A 33 63.40 1.53 -23.54
CA THR A 33 62.46 2.53 -24.06
C THR A 33 62.57 2.76 -25.57
N SER A 34 63.73 2.52 -26.18
CA SER A 34 63.90 2.61 -27.63
C SER A 34 63.09 1.56 -28.42
N LYS A 35 62.71 0.45 -27.76
CA LYS A 35 61.89 -0.62 -28.32
C LYS A 35 60.38 -0.38 -28.15
N PHE A 36 59.96 0.66 -27.43
CA PHE A 36 58.54 0.96 -27.28
C PHE A 36 58.04 1.78 -28.47
N LYS A 37 57.16 1.20 -29.29
CA LYS A 37 56.53 1.86 -30.44
C LYS A 37 55.03 1.56 -30.50
N THR A 38 54.25 2.55 -30.91
CA THR A 38 52.82 2.39 -31.15
C THR A 38 52.58 1.35 -32.26
N PRO A 39 51.66 0.39 -32.08
CA PRO A 39 51.30 -0.54 -33.14
C PRO A 39 50.47 0.19 -34.22
N LEU A 40 50.76 -0.08 -35.50
CA LEU A 40 50.09 0.57 -36.64
C LEU A 40 48.63 0.11 -36.82
N ASN A 41 48.31 -1.11 -36.36
CA ASN A 41 46.97 -1.68 -36.44
C ASN A 41 46.76 -2.78 -35.39
N ILE A 42 45.50 -3.21 -35.23
CA ILE A 42 45.06 -4.22 -34.24
C ILE A 42 45.76 -5.57 -34.46
N GLY A 43 46.00 -5.96 -35.72
CA GLY A 43 46.73 -7.21 -36.03
C GLY A 43 48.17 -7.19 -35.51
N THR A 44 48.85 -6.05 -35.66
CA THR A 44 50.21 -5.85 -35.13
C THR A 44 50.20 -5.85 -33.59
N ALA A 45 49.22 -5.20 -32.97
CA ALA A 45 49.08 -5.21 -31.51
C ALA A 45 48.90 -6.63 -30.95
N THR A 46 48.05 -7.43 -31.60
CA THR A 46 47.77 -8.81 -31.18
C THR A 46 49.00 -9.72 -31.32
N ARG A 47 49.73 -9.60 -32.44
CA ARG A 47 50.97 -10.37 -32.67
C ARG A 47 52.04 -10.02 -31.64
N ARG A 48 52.22 -8.73 -31.32
CA ARG A 48 53.16 -8.26 -30.29
C ARG A 48 52.79 -8.77 -28.90
N LEU A 49 51.50 -8.72 -28.55
CA LEU A 49 51.00 -9.23 -27.29
C LEU A 49 51.37 -10.71 -27.09
N LEU A 50 51.04 -11.58 -28.05
CA LEU A 50 51.32 -13.01 -27.95
C LEU A 50 52.82 -13.30 -27.87
N ALA A 51 53.61 -12.73 -28.77
CA ALA A 51 55.06 -12.96 -28.82
C ALA A 51 55.75 -12.48 -27.54
N ASN A 52 55.36 -11.33 -26.99
CA ASN A 52 56.00 -10.77 -25.80
C ASN A 52 55.54 -11.46 -24.51
N VAL A 53 54.28 -11.92 -24.41
CA VAL A 53 53.79 -12.72 -23.28
C VAL A 53 54.60 -13.99 -23.11
N GLU A 54 54.93 -14.66 -24.21
CA GLU A 54 55.79 -15.84 -24.20
C GLU A 54 57.26 -15.46 -23.94
N TYR A 55 57.77 -14.45 -24.64
CA TYR A 55 59.19 -14.06 -24.55
C TYR A 55 59.60 -13.55 -23.16
N PHE A 56 58.73 -12.79 -22.48
CA PHE A 56 58.95 -12.18 -21.17
C PHE A 56 58.14 -12.83 -20.04
N GLN A 57 57.63 -14.05 -20.23
CA GLN A 57 56.75 -14.75 -19.28
C GLN A 57 57.25 -14.70 -17.82
N THR A 58 58.54 -14.97 -17.61
CA THR A 58 59.17 -14.95 -16.27
C THR A 58 59.26 -13.54 -15.69
N ASN A 59 59.54 -12.52 -16.51
CA ASN A 59 59.54 -11.12 -16.07
C ASN A 59 58.13 -10.67 -15.67
N TYR A 60 57.11 -11.04 -16.43
CA TYR A 60 55.71 -10.75 -16.08
C TYR A 60 55.26 -11.46 -14.80
N PHE A 61 55.71 -12.69 -14.57
CA PHE A 61 55.47 -13.38 -13.31
C PHE A 61 56.07 -12.60 -12.11
N ILE A 62 57.28 -12.07 -12.26
CA ILE A 62 57.90 -11.23 -11.24
C ILE A 62 57.13 -9.91 -11.05
N VAL A 63 56.64 -9.27 -12.13
CA VAL A 63 55.80 -8.08 -12.04
C VAL A 63 54.52 -8.36 -11.24
N ILE A 64 53.86 -9.50 -11.45
CA ILE A 64 52.68 -9.91 -10.68
C ILE A 64 53.02 -10.07 -9.19
N ILE A 65 54.17 -10.68 -8.86
CA ILE A 65 54.63 -10.81 -7.46
C ILE A 65 54.86 -9.44 -6.84
N ILE A 66 55.53 -8.52 -7.55
CA ILE A 66 55.78 -7.15 -7.06
C ILE A 66 54.46 -6.41 -6.84
N LEU A 67 53.51 -6.49 -7.77
CA LEU A 67 52.18 -5.88 -7.63
C LEU A 67 51.39 -6.50 -6.47
N SER A 68 51.55 -7.80 -6.22
CA SER A 68 50.92 -8.49 -5.09
C SER A 68 51.49 -8.01 -3.75
N ILE A 69 52.82 -7.91 -3.64
CA ILE A 69 53.50 -7.38 -2.46
C ILE A 69 53.11 -5.90 -2.24
N TYR A 70 53.10 -5.10 -3.30
CA TYR A 70 52.68 -3.70 -3.26
C TYR A 70 51.24 -3.55 -2.78
N CYS A 71 50.31 -4.38 -3.28
CA CYS A 71 48.91 -4.36 -2.87
C CYS A 71 48.73 -4.71 -1.38
N VAL A 72 49.48 -5.71 -0.88
CA VAL A 72 49.46 -6.07 0.53
C VAL A 72 50.04 -4.94 1.41
N ILE A 73 51.14 -4.32 1.00
CA ILE A 73 51.78 -3.22 1.76
C ILE A 73 50.90 -1.96 1.77
N THR A 74 50.27 -1.63 0.64
CA THR A 74 49.39 -0.44 0.53
C THR A 74 48.02 -0.65 1.16
N THR A 75 47.72 -1.85 1.64
CA THR A 75 46.48 -2.19 2.35
C THR A 75 46.79 -2.61 3.79
N PRO A 76 46.94 -1.65 4.74
CA PRO A 76 47.35 -1.93 6.12
C PRO A 76 46.47 -2.94 6.85
N SER A 77 45.16 -2.93 6.57
CA SER A 77 44.18 -3.85 7.15
C SER A 77 44.40 -5.30 6.68
N LEU A 78 44.68 -5.50 5.39
CA LEU A 78 44.97 -6.81 4.82
C LEU A 78 46.30 -7.34 5.35
N LEU A 79 47.33 -6.50 5.44
CA LEU A 79 48.62 -6.85 6.03
C LEU A 79 48.46 -7.30 7.49
N PHE A 80 47.66 -6.59 8.30
CA PHE A 80 47.42 -6.96 9.69
C PHE A 80 46.77 -8.34 9.83
N VAL A 81 45.77 -8.64 9.00
CA VAL A 81 45.11 -9.96 9.00
C VAL A 81 46.07 -11.07 8.56
N LEU A 82 46.93 -10.83 7.57
CA LEU A 82 47.93 -11.80 7.13
C LEU A 82 49.01 -12.05 8.20
N LEU A 83 49.47 -11.02 8.89
CA LEU A 83 50.40 -11.15 10.02
C LEU A 83 49.76 -11.90 11.20
N ALA A 84 48.51 -11.59 11.53
CA ALA A 84 47.75 -12.29 12.56
C ALA A 84 47.56 -13.78 12.22
N MET A 85 47.30 -14.10 10.95
CA MET A 85 47.19 -15.47 10.46
C MET A 85 48.53 -16.22 10.52
N GLY A 86 49.64 -15.54 10.16
CA GLY A 86 50.99 -16.09 10.28
C GLY A 86 51.40 -16.34 11.74
N ALA A 87 51.15 -15.36 12.62
CA ALA A 87 51.38 -15.49 14.05
C ALA A 87 50.51 -16.60 14.66
N GLY A 88 49.24 -16.68 14.30
CA GLY A 88 48.33 -17.75 14.74
C GLY A 88 48.81 -19.13 14.31
N SER A 89 49.28 -19.27 13.07
CA SER A 89 49.84 -20.52 12.56
C SER A 89 51.15 -20.89 13.28
N TYR A 90 52.03 -19.90 13.54
CA TYR A 90 53.26 -20.12 14.28
C TYR A 90 53.00 -20.55 15.74
N LEU A 91 52.04 -19.92 16.41
CA LEU A 91 51.62 -20.29 17.76
C LEU A 91 51.02 -21.70 17.80
N VAL A 92 50.20 -22.08 16.82
CA VAL A 92 49.69 -23.45 16.65
C VAL A 92 50.85 -24.45 16.49
N THR A 93 51.87 -24.09 15.72
CA THR A 93 53.06 -24.95 15.51
C THR A 93 53.81 -25.20 16.82
N ILE A 94 54.06 -24.14 17.60
CA ILE A 94 54.75 -24.25 18.90
C ILE A 94 53.91 -25.07 19.88
N LYS A 95 52.62 -24.74 20.01
CA LYS A 95 51.73 -25.39 20.97
C LYS A 95 51.52 -26.87 20.66
N ASN A 96 51.47 -27.23 19.37
CA ASN A 96 51.37 -28.62 18.95
C ASN A 96 52.67 -29.42 19.17
N ARG A 97 53.84 -28.77 19.24
CA ARG A 97 55.11 -29.40 19.66
C ARG A 97 55.14 -29.66 21.16
N GLU A 98 54.57 -28.77 21.96
CA GLU A 98 54.50 -28.91 23.43
C GLU A 98 53.44 -29.92 23.87
N LYS A 99 52.26 -29.91 23.24
CA LYS A 99 51.16 -30.83 23.55
C LYS A 99 50.27 -31.03 22.34
N GLN A 100 50.15 -32.26 21.88
CA GLN A 100 49.25 -32.60 20.78
C GLN A 100 47.80 -32.37 21.20
N LEU A 101 47.10 -31.53 20.44
CA LEU A 101 45.69 -31.21 20.67
C LEU A 101 44.83 -32.44 20.36
N ALA A 102 44.10 -32.93 21.36
CA ALA A 102 43.14 -34.01 21.20
C ALA A 102 41.74 -33.52 21.56
N PHE A 103 40.76 -33.83 20.70
CA PHE A 103 39.35 -33.52 20.91
C PHE A 103 38.57 -34.83 20.89
N MET A 104 37.78 -35.09 21.94
CA MET A 104 37.02 -36.34 22.12
C MET A 104 37.86 -37.62 21.91
N GLY A 105 39.10 -37.62 22.40
CA GLY A 105 40.02 -38.76 22.30
C GLY A 105 40.70 -38.94 20.95
N HIS A 106 40.49 -38.05 19.96
CA HIS A 106 41.16 -38.10 18.66
C HIS A 106 42.16 -36.94 18.53
N GLN A 107 43.40 -37.25 18.13
CA GLN A 107 44.44 -36.24 17.90
C GLN A 107 44.12 -35.45 16.63
N ILE A 108 44.15 -34.12 16.73
CA ILE A 108 43.93 -33.25 15.57
C ILE A 108 45.26 -33.07 14.84
N PRO A 109 45.40 -33.54 13.59
CA PRO A 109 46.62 -33.36 12.81
C PRO A 109 46.93 -31.87 12.58
N LEU A 110 48.21 -31.52 12.54
CA LEU A 110 48.69 -30.15 12.34
C LEU A 110 48.07 -29.45 11.10
N PRO A 111 47.86 -30.11 9.94
CA PRO A 111 47.15 -29.50 8.81
C PRO A 111 45.71 -29.06 9.13
N GLN A 112 44.99 -29.81 9.96
CA GLN A 112 43.62 -29.44 10.37
C GLN A 112 43.63 -28.26 11.34
N GLN A 113 44.66 -28.13 12.17
CA GLN A 113 44.83 -26.97 13.05
C GLN A 113 45.11 -25.69 12.24
N TYR A 114 45.94 -25.76 11.20
CA TYR A 114 46.12 -24.64 10.26
C TYR A 114 44.84 -24.31 9.50
N ALA A 115 44.09 -25.32 9.07
CA ALA A 115 42.81 -25.12 8.41
C ALA A 115 41.79 -24.39 9.31
N ALA A 116 41.79 -24.69 10.62
CA ALA A 116 40.96 -23.99 11.59
C ALA A 116 41.35 -22.51 11.76
N VAL A 117 42.66 -22.21 11.85
CA VAL A 117 43.17 -20.82 11.88
C VAL A 117 42.77 -20.07 10.60
N MET A 118 42.96 -20.69 9.44
CA MET A 118 42.55 -20.12 8.15
C MET A 118 41.03 -19.86 8.10
N ALA A 119 40.22 -20.83 8.51
CA ALA A 119 38.75 -20.71 8.51
C ALA A 119 38.26 -19.57 9.41
N LEU A 120 38.92 -19.36 10.56
CA LEU A 120 38.61 -18.28 11.48
C LEU A 120 39.01 -16.89 10.93
N CYS A 121 40.02 -16.84 10.06
CA CYS A 121 40.45 -15.62 9.39
C CYS A 121 39.61 -15.27 8.13
N ILE A 122 38.85 -16.20 7.55
CA ILE A 122 38.04 -15.95 6.34
C ILE A 122 37.05 -14.78 6.49
N PRO A 123 36.25 -14.68 7.57
CA PRO A 123 35.33 -13.56 7.75
C PRO A 123 36.07 -12.22 7.83
N LEU A 124 37.24 -12.20 8.51
CA LEU A 124 38.08 -11.01 8.61
C LEU A 124 38.63 -10.60 7.24
N LEU A 125 39.09 -11.56 6.43
CA LEU A 125 39.55 -11.32 5.06
C LEU A 125 38.46 -10.74 4.16
N ILE A 126 37.20 -11.15 4.34
CA ILE A 126 36.05 -10.59 3.61
C ILE A 126 35.80 -9.14 4.04
N ILE A 127 35.80 -8.88 5.35
CA ILE A 127 35.54 -7.54 5.91
C ILE A 127 36.61 -6.54 5.51
N VAL A 128 37.89 -6.94 5.51
CA VAL A 128 39.01 -6.05 5.12
C VAL A 128 39.17 -5.91 3.60
N GLY A 129 38.29 -6.50 2.80
CA GLY A 129 38.29 -6.33 1.35
C GLY A 129 39.37 -7.12 0.61
N ALA A 130 39.76 -8.30 1.11
CA ALA A 130 40.71 -9.17 0.40
C ALA A 130 40.21 -9.52 -1.02
N GLY A 131 38.90 -9.62 -1.21
CA GLY A 131 38.29 -9.80 -2.53
C GLY A 131 38.64 -8.67 -3.50
N SER A 132 38.46 -7.41 -3.11
CA SER A 132 38.81 -6.25 -3.93
C SER A 132 40.31 -6.17 -4.23
N ALA A 133 41.17 -6.55 -3.28
CA ALA A 133 42.62 -6.60 -3.48
C ALA A 133 43.02 -7.60 -4.57
N ILE A 134 42.41 -8.79 -4.59
CA ILE A 134 42.64 -9.80 -5.63
C ILE A 134 42.22 -9.29 -7.02
N PHE A 135 41.04 -8.65 -7.11
CA PHE A 135 40.58 -8.04 -8.37
C PHE A 135 41.49 -6.91 -8.84
N TRP A 136 42.00 -6.10 -7.92
CA TRP A 136 42.93 -5.01 -8.23
C TRP A 136 44.26 -5.57 -8.76
N ILE A 137 44.85 -6.57 -8.11
CA ILE A 137 46.10 -7.22 -8.56
C ILE A 137 45.90 -7.82 -9.95
N LEU A 138 44.78 -8.51 -10.19
CA LEU A 138 44.48 -9.12 -11.48
C LEU A 138 44.34 -8.05 -12.58
N GLY A 139 43.55 -7.00 -12.32
CA GLY A 139 43.34 -5.90 -13.27
C GLY A 139 44.63 -5.13 -13.58
N ALA A 140 45.37 -4.74 -12.54
CA ALA A 140 46.64 -4.02 -12.69
C ALA A 140 47.68 -4.86 -13.43
N SER A 141 47.76 -6.17 -13.14
CA SER A 141 48.69 -7.08 -13.82
C SER A 141 48.36 -7.21 -15.30
N VAL A 142 47.08 -7.46 -15.64
CA VAL A 142 46.64 -7.55 -17.04
C VAL A 142 46.93 -6.24 -17.79
N PHE A 143 46.63 -5.10 -17.17
CA PHE A 143 46.87 -3.80 -17.77
C PHE A 143 48.36 -3.53 -18.02
N VAL A 144 49.22 -3.70 -17.01
CA VAL A 144 50.67 -3.44 -17.12
C VAL A 144 51.32 -4.40 -18.11
N ILE A 145 50.97 -5.69 -18.06
CA ILE A 145 51.51 -6.70 -18.97
C ILE A 145 51.05 -6.44 -20.41
N ALA A 146 49.76 -6.16 -20.64
CA ALA A 146 49.27 -5.85 -21.97
C ALA A 146 49.89 -4.57 -22.53
N LEU A 147 50.03 -3.52 -21.70
CA LEU A 147 50.68 -2.28 -22.09
C LEU A 147 52.15 -2.52 -22.47
N HIS A 148 52.88 -3.32 -21.71
CA HIS A 148 54.24 -3.68 -22.09
C HIS A 148 54.26 -4.53 -23.37
N ALA A 149 53.48 -5.60 -23.41
CA ALA A 149 53.53 -6.60 -24.47
C ALA A 149 53.03 -6.06 -25.83
N VAL A 150 52.10 -5.11 -25.85
CA VAL A 150 51.60 -4.51 -27.09
C VAL A 150 52.59 -3.50 -27.67
N PHE A 151 53.26 -2.73 -26.82
CA PHE A 151 54.08 -1.59 -27.25
C PHE A 151 55.58 -1.93 -27.38
N HIS A 152 56.07 -2.97 -26.73
CA HIS A 152 57.48 -3.39 -26.80
C HIS A 152 57.78 -4.19 -28.08
N GLN A 153 58.84 -3.83 -28.81
CA GLN A 153 59.31 -4.53 -30.01
C GLN A 153 60.47 -5.47 -29.70
N THR A 154 60.27 -6.77 -29.91
CA THR A 154 61.31 -7.80 -29.79
C THR A 154 62.03 -8.07 -31.12
N PRO A 155 63.33 -8.45 -31.10
CA PRO A 155 64.17 -8.51 -32.30
C PRO A 155 63.79 -9.62 -33.31
N ASN A 156 62.91 -10.56 -32.96
CA ASN A 156 62.50 -11.67 -33.84
C ASN A 156 61.14 -11.42 -34.54
N GLN A 157 60.69 -10.18 -34.68
CA GLN A 157 59.40 -9.89 -35.34
C GLN A 157 59.40 -10.23 -36.84
N ASP A 158 60.55 -10.13 -37.51
CA ASP A 158 60.66 -10.48 -38.93
C ASP A 158 60.74 -12.00 -39.13
N ALA A 159 61.41 -12.72 -38.22
CA ALA A 159 61.45 -14.19 -38.22
C ALA A 159 60.06 -14.79 -37.92
N PHE A 160 59.35 -14.28 -36.91
CA PHE A 160 58.00 -14.73 -36.58
C PHE A 160 56.96 -14.30 -37.64
N GLY A 161 57.18 -13.15 -38.29
CA GLY A 161 56.36 -12.68 -39.41
C GLY A 161 56.49 -13.56 -40.65
N LEU A 162 57.71 -14.00 -40.97
CA LEU A 162 58.00 -14.94 -42.05
C LEU A 162 57.50 -16.36 -41.73
N GLN A 163 57.71 -16.82 -40.49
CA GLN A 163 57.17 -18.10 -40.02
C GLN A 163 55.64 -18.11 -40.05
N MET A 164 54.96 -17.03 -39.63
CA MET A 164 53.50 -16.92 -39.72
C MET A 164 52.99 -16.90 -41.17
N GLN A 165 53.78 -16.46 -42.13
CA GLN A 165 53.39 -16.37 -43.53
C GLN A 165 53.65 -17.68 -44.29
N GLU A 166 54.69 -18.43 -43.95
CA GLU A 166 54.90 -19.82 -44.42
C GLU A 166 53.93 -20.81 -43.75
N MET A 167 53.66 -20.66 -42.44
CA MET A 167 52.79 -21.57 -41.68
C MET A 167 51.28 -21.29 -41.84
N ALA A 168 50.88 -20.17 -42.46
CA ALA A 168 49.48 -19.92 -42.83
C ALA A 168 49.00 -20.77 -44.03
N SER A 169 49.90 -21.52 -44.68
CA SER A 169 49.59 -22.36 -45.83
C SER A 169 49.23 -23.82 -45.49
N SER A 170 49.41 -24.26 -44.23
CA SER A 170 49.12 -25.64 -43.80
C SER A 170 47.90 -25.69 -42.87
N SER A 171 46.92 -26.54 -43.22
CA SER A 171 45.67 -26.71 -42.44
C SER A 171 45.88 -27.21 -41.00
N ASP A 172 47.02 -27.84 -40.70
CA ASP A 172 47.35 -28.34 -39.35
C ASP A 172 47.78 -27.22 -38.37
N TYR A 173 48.28 -26.08 -38.87
CA TYR A 173 48.75 -24.99 -38.00
C TYR A 173 47.60 -24.16 -37.40
N ILE A 174 46.47 -24.06 -38.10
CA ILE A 174 45.24 -23.45 -37.56
C ILE A 174 44.68 -24.27 -36.38
N ILE A 175 44.97 -25.58 -36.32
CA ILE A 175 44.57 -26.46 -35.24
C ILE A 175 45.55 -26.36 -34.06
N GLU A 176 46.87 -26.33 -34.29
CA GLU A 176 47.87 -26.18 -33.21
C GLU A 176 47.83 -24.80 -32.53
N VAL A 177 47.71 -23.70 -33.28
CA VAL A 177 47.57 -22.35 -32.69
C VAL A 177 46.26 -22.20 -31.93
N ARG A 178 45.17 -22.82 -32.40
CA ARG A 178 43.92 -22.90 -31.62
C ARG A 178 44.11 -23.69 -30.32
N ILE A 179 44.87 -24.78 -30.34
CA ILE A 179 45.09 -25.63 -29.17
C ILE A 179 45.99 -24.94 -28.13
N ASP A 180 47.05 -24.23 -28.51
CA ASP A 180 47.94 -23.58 -27.54
C ASP A 180 47.39 -22.24 -27.03
N VAL A 181 46.63 -21.50 -27.85
CA VAL A 181 45.79 -20.38 -27.38
C VAL A 181 44.66 -20.90 -26.46
N LEU A 182 44.07 -22.07 -26.74
CA LEU A 182 43.10 -22.72 -25.85
C LEU A 182 43.74 -23.29 -24.57
N LYS A 183 45.02 -23.71 -24.56
CA LYS A 183 45.73 -24.15 -23.34
C LYS A 183 46.12 -22.97 -22.47
N ALA A 184 46.59 -21.87 -23.07
CA ALA A 184 46.89 -20.62 -22.35
C ALA A 184 45.60 -19.95 -21.81
N LEU A 185 44.50 -19.96 -22.60
CA LEU A 185 43.18 -19.51 -22.15
C LEU A 185 42.47 -20.52 -21.24
N LYS A 186 42.80 -21.81 -21.24
CA LYS A 186 42.27 -22.78 -20.26
C LYS A 186 42.89 -22.60 -18.88
N ILE A 187 44.12 -22.12 -18.75
CA ILE A 187 44.75 -21.90 -17.44
C ILE A 187 44.35 -20.54 -16.84
N PHE A 188 44.10 -19.53 -17.69
CA PHE A 188 43.57 -18.20 -17.29
C PHE A 188 42.04 -18.09 -17.24
N GLY A 189 41.32 -18.71 -18.18
CA GLY A 189 39.98 -19.27 -17.94
C GLY A 189 40.11 -20.40 -16.91
N ILE A 190 39.15 -21.24 -16.58
CA ILE A 190 39.22 -22.13 -15.38
C ILE A 190 39.40 -21.37 -14.05
N THR A 191 40.42 -20.53 -13.80
CA THR A 191 40.55 -19.68 -12.60
C THR A 191 39.72 -18.39 -12.71
N ALA A 192 39.84 -17.62 -13.80
CA ALA A 192 38.93 -16.48 -14.03
C ALA A 192 37.52 -16.94 -14.37
N THR A 193 37.35 -18.08 -15.05
CA THR A 193 36.03 -18.67 -15.29
C THR A 193 35.44 -19.26 -14.02
N ALA A 194 36.22 -19.82 -13.09
CA ALA A 194 35.69 -20.25 -11.78
C ALA A 194 35.38 -19.06 -10.86
N LEU A 195 36.18 -17.98 -10.85
CA LEU A 195 35.87 -16.80 -10.03
C LEU A 195 34.75 -15.94 -10.61
N THR A 196 34.67 -15.78 -11.93
CA THR A 196 33.51 -15.15 -12.58
C THR A 196 32.30 -16.07 -12.55
N ALA A 197 32.44 -17.39 -12.69
CA ALA A 197 31.31 -18.31 -12.49
C ALA A 197 30.91 -18.38 -11.02
N VAL A 198 31.80 -18.27 -10.04
CA VAL A 198 31.45 -18.21 -8.61
C VAL A 198 30.89 -16.84 -8.25
N GLY A 199 31.37 -15.75 -8.86
CA GLY A 199 30.85 -14.40 -8.68
C GLY A 199 29.51 -14.18 -9.38
N LEU A 200 29.35 -14.65 -10.62
CA LEU A 200 28.08 -14.71 -11.34
C LEU A 200 27.15 -15.75 -10.73
N SER A 201 27.65 -16.88 -10.21
CA SER A 201 26.81 -17.81 -9.46
C SER A 201 26.47 -17.24 -8.11
N ALA A 202 27.32 -16.49 -7.42
CA ALA A 202 26.99 -15.84 -6.15
C ALA A 202 26.04 -14.66 -6.38
N TYR A 203 26.21 -13.89 -7.46
CA TYR A 203 25.28 -12.86 -7.89
C TYR A 203 23.97 -13.46 -8.38
N TYR A 204 24.00 -14.52 -9.18
CA TYR A 204 22.81 -15.25 -9.63
C TYR A 204 22.16 -16.01 -8.48
N ILE A 205 22.90 -16.56 -7.52
CA ILE A 205 22.37 -17.17 -6.29
C ILE A 205 21.86 -16.08 -5.36
N HIS A 206 22.50 -14.90 -5.28
CA HIS A 206 22.01 -13.77 -4.48
C HIS A 206 20.75 -13.19 -5.11
N GLN A 207 20.72 -12.98 -6.42
CA GLN A 207 19.58 -12.51 -7.19
C GLN A 207 18.48 -13.57 -7.23
N ARG A 208 18.81 -14.86 -7.36
CA ARG A 208 17.85 -15.97 -7.24
C ARG A 208 17.37 -16.12 -5.81
N ARG A 209 18.20 -15.91 -4.79
CA ARG A 209 17.76 -15.89 -3.38
C ARG A 209 16.91 -14.67 -3.09
N GLN A 210 17.22 -13.49 -3.63
CA GLN A 210 16.39 -12.29 -3.53
C GLN A 210 15.08 -12.48 -4.28
N ASN A 211 15.11 -12.99 -5.51
CA ASN A 211 13.91 -13.31 -6.28
C ASN A 211 13.11 -14.43 -5.62
N SER A 212 13.73 -15.51 -5.14
CA SER A 212 13.07 -16.58 -4.39
C SER A 212 12.49 -16.06 -3.09
N ARG A 213 13.20 -15.20 -2.35
CA ARG A 213 12.68 -14.53 -1.14
C ARG A 213 11.51 -13.62 -1.48
N ARG A 214 11.58 -12.87 -2.58
CA ARG A 214 10.50 -12.01 -3.07
C ARG A 214 9.29 -12.83 -3.50
N VAL A 215 9.49 -13.98 -4.15
CA VAL A 215 8.42 -14.92 -4.53
C VAL A 215 7.79 -15.55 -3.27
N ILE A 216 8.59 -16.00 -2.31
CA ILE A 216 8.09 -16.55 -1.04
C ILE A 216 7.30 -15.50 -0.26
N LEU A 217 7.82 -14.28 -0.13
CA LEU A 217 7.10 -13.16 0.49
C LEU A 217 5.80 -12.85 -0.25
N GLN A 218 5.79 -12.93 -1.59
CA GLN A 218 4.57 -12.77 -2.38
C GLN A 218 3.55 -13.88 -2.12
N ASP A 219 3.97 -15.13 -1.94
CA ASP A 219 3.08 -16.25 -1.66
C ASP A 219 2.50 -16.18 -0.24
N GLU A 220 3.31 -15.86 0.77
CA GLU A 220 2.86 -15.68 2.16
C GLU A 220 1.88 -14.51 2.29
N VAL A 221 2.20 -13.36 1.68
CA VAL A 221 1.31 -12.19 1.65
C VAL A 221 0.03 -12.51 0.89
N LYS A 222 0.12 -13.23 -0.24
CA LYS A 222 -1.07 -13.64 -1.00
C LYS A 222 -1.98 -14.54 -0.17
N HIS A 223 -1.43 -15.46 0.63
CA HIS A 223 -2.24 -16.31 1.50
C HIS A 223 -3.02 -15.51 2.56
N VAL A 224 -2.39 -14.50 3.17
CA VAL A 224 -3.05 -13.59 4.13
C VAL A 224 -4.13 -12.74 3.45
N LEU A 225 -3.90 -12.35 2.20
CA LEU A 225 -4.80 -11.48 1.43
C LEU A 225 -5.91 -12.22 0.68
N GLU A 226 -5.77 -13.52 0.43
CA GLU A 226 -6.73 -14.36 -0.30
C GLU A 226 -8.17 -14.26 0.26
N PRO A 227 -8.42 -14.28 1.59
CA PRO A 227 -9.77 -14.12 2.14
C PRO A 227 -10.45 -12.78 1.82
N PHE A 228 -9.69 -11.75 1.43
CA PHE A 228 -10.21 -10.44 1.04
C PHE A 228 -10.58 -10.38 -0.46
N GLU A 229 -10.14 -11.37 -1.26
CA GLU A 229 -10.43 -11.43 -2.69
C GLU A 229 -11.83 -12.01 -2.94
N LEU A 230 -12.79 -11.14 -3.25
CA LEU A 230 -14.17 -11.57 -3.53
C LEU A 230 -14.37 -11.98 -4.99
N SER A 231 -14.90 -13.18 -5.17
CA SER A 231 -15.42 -13.70 -6.44
C SER A 231 -16.76 -13.08 -6.83
N ASP A 232 -17.09 -13.07 -8.12
CA ASP A 232 -18.39 -12.58 -8.59
C ASP A 232 -19.57 -13.43 -8.06
N GLU A 233 -19.34 -14.70 -7.70
CA GLU A 233 -20.34 -15.56 -7.06
C GLU A 233 -20.63 -15.09 -5.62
N GLN A 234 -19.58 -14.83 -4.83
CA GLN A 234 -19.74 -14.27 -3.49
C GLN A 234 -20.45 -12.91 -3.52
N LEU A 235 -20.12 -12.05 -4.50
CA LEU A 235 -20.82 -10.77 -4.67
C LEU A 235 -22.31 -10.97 -4.98
N ARG A 236 -22.67 -11.93 -5.85
CA ARG A 236 -24.08 -12.25 -6.13
C ARG A 236 -24.80 -12.81 -4.90
N ARG A 237 -24.11 -13.58 -4.04
CA ARG A 237 -24.67 -14.04 -2.76
C ARG A 237 -24.92 -12.87 -1.80
N VAL A 238 -24.01 -11.90 -1.71
CA VAL A 238 -24.23 -10.64 -0.96
C VAL A 238 -25.46 -9.90 -1.51
N MET A 239 -25.58 -9.79 -2.84
CA MET A 239 -26.73 -9.15 -3.49
C MET A 239 -28.06 -9.84 -3.13
N ALA A 240 -28.08 -11.18 -3.17
CA ALA A 240 -29.26 -11.95 -2.82
C ALA A 240 -29.66 -11.76 -1.35
N ASN A 241 -28.68 -11.83 -0.43
CA ASN A 241 -28.93 -11.63 0.99
C ASN A 241 -29.46 -10.23 1.28
N LEU A 242 -28.85 -9.19 0.69
CA LEU A 242 -29.34 -7.82 0.81
C LEU A 242 -30.79 -7.70 0.31
N ASN A 243 -31.10 -8.24 -0.88
CA ASN A 243 -32.44 -8.13 -1.44
C ASN A 243 -33.52 -8.82 -0.59
N THR A 244 -33.17 -9.96 0.04
CA THR A 244 -34.05 -10.64 1.01
C THR A 244 -34.28 -9.78 2.24
N GLN A 245 -33.21 -9.28 2.85
CA GLN A 245 -33.28 -8.45 4.06
C GLN A 245 -34.03 -7.12 3.82
N MET A 246 -33.84 -6.50 2.66
CA MET A 246 -34.61 -5.33 2.24
C MET A 246 -36.10 -5.65 2.06
N THR A 247 -36.43 -6.76 1.39
CA THR A 247 -37.83 -7.18 1.17
C THR A 247 -38.55 -7.45 2.49
N ASN A 248 -37.89 -8.12 3.43
CA ASN A 248 -38.43 -8.39 4.76
C ASN A 248 -38.56 -7.12 5.60
N GLY A 249 -37.54 -6.26 5.56
CA GLY A 249 -37.51 -4.98 6.25
C GLY A 249 -38.60 -4.03 5.78
N LEU A 250 -38.99 -4.06 4.50
CA LEU A 250 -40.12 -3.27 4.01
C LEU A 250 -41.48 -3.78 4.50
N LYS A 251 -41.59 -5.07 4.81
CA LYS A 251 -42.85 -5.71 5.23
C LYS A 251 -43.15 -5.54 6.71
N SER A 252 -42.14 -5.50 7.56
CA SER A 252 -42.31 -5.45 9.03
C SER A 252 -41.13 -4.77 9.72
N ASN A 253 -41.30 -4.41 10.99
CA ASN A 253 -40.23 -3.89 11.85
C ASN A 253 -39.61 -4.97 12.74
N ASP A 254 -39.60 -6.23 12.29
CA ASP A 254 -38.99 -7.34 13.03
C ASP A 254 -37.45 -7.22 13.03
N SER A 255 -36.91 -6.55 14.05
CA SER A 255 -35.47 -6.40 14.24
C SER A 255 -34.78 -7.62 14.84
N GLU A 256 -35.52 -8.64 15.28
CA GLU A 256 -34.95 -9.87 15.86
C GLU A 256 -34.50 -10.83 14.76
N ASN A 257 -35.22 -10.87 13.63
CA ASN A 257 -34.92 -11.78 12.52
C ASN A 257 -34.49 -11.08 11.23
N ASN A 258 -34.45 -9.74 11.21
CA ASN A 258 -34.08 -8.97 10.03
C ASN A 258 -33.01 -7.91 10.36
N ASP A 259 -31.95 -7.88 9.56
CA ASP A 259 -30.84 -6.95 9.70
C ASP A 259 -31.24 -5.52 9.32
N LEU A 260 -32.16 -5.35 8.36
CA LEU A 260 -32.44 -4.06 7.74
C LEU A 260 -33.81 -3.52 8.09
N ALA A 261 -33.81 -2.41 8.82
CA ALA A 261 -35.06 -1.78 9.23
C ALA A 261 -35.77 -1.01 8.11
N MET A 262 -35.13 -0.64 6.99
CA MET A 262 -35.79 -0.03 5.81
C MET A 262 -36.76 1.11 6.17
N PHE A 263 -36.23 2.22 6.70
CA PHE A 263 -36.99 3.30 7.31
C PHE A 263 -37.74 4.15 6.27
N PRO A 264 -39.08 4.30 6.41
CA PRO A 264 -39.86 5.29 5.68
C PRO A 264 -39.43 6.71 6.04
N THR A 265 -39.14 7.54 5.04
CA THR A 265 -38.62 8.90 5.25
C THR A 265 -39.68 9.99 5.14
N PHE A 266 -40.90 9.63 4.70
CA PHE A 266 -41.99 10.55 4.38
C PHE A 266 -41.68 11.55 3.25
N VAL A 267 -40.54 11.40 2.57
CA VAL A 267 -40.25 12.10 1.30
C VAL A 267 -40.85 11.28 0.16
N ASN A 268 -41.93 11.80 -0.43
CA ASN A 268 -42.68 11.12 -1.50
C ASN A 268 -42.71 11.90 -2.83
N PHE A 269 -41.98 13.02 -2.89
CA PHE A 269 -41.91 13.90 -4.03
C PHE A 269 -40.49 14.00 -4.58
N ARG A 270 -40.36 14.57 -5.77
CA ARG A 270 -39.08 14.95 -6.37
C ARG A 270 -39.06 16.46 -6.58
N PRO A 271 -37.87 17.10 -6.54
CA PRO A 271 -37.77 18.49 -6.92
C PRO A 271 -38.27 18.68 -8.36
N ASN A 272 -39.20 19.62 -8.55
CA ASN A 272 -39.81 19.91 -9.85
C ASN A 272 -39.21 21.18 -10.50
N GLY A 273 -38.42 21.95 -9.75
CA GLY A 273 -37.75 23.18 -10.19
C GLY A 273 -38.54 24.45 -9.90
N GLN A 274 -39.69 24.36 -9.24
CA GLN A 274 -40.50 25.49 -8.79
C GLN A 274 -40.18 25.90 -7.35
N GLU A 275 -39.30 25.16 -6.67
CA GLU A 275 -38.88 25.46 -5.31
C GLU A 275 -38.19 26.82 -5.25
N SER A 276 -38.47 27.57 -4.19
CA SER A 276 -37.82 28.84 -3.90
C SER A 276 -37.75 29.09 -2.40
N GLY A 277 -36.93 30.06 -2.00
CA GLY A 277 -36.81 30.50 -0.61
C GLY A 277 -35.41 30.37 -0.04
N GLU A 278 -35.30 30.66 1.25
CA GLU A 278 -34.06 30.64 2.02
C GLU A 278 -34.20 29.69 3.20
N TYR A 279 -33.27 28.73 3.30
CA TYR A 279 -33.32 27.66 4.28
C TYR A 279 -31.99 27.55 4.98
N LEU A 280 -32.03 27.40 6.30
CA LEU A 280 -30.88 26.96 7.07
C LEU A 280 -30.80 25.44 7.01
N VAL A 281 -29.60 24.90 7.03
CA VAL A 281 -29.37 23.46 7.15
C VAL A 281 -28.32 23.19 8.21
N VAL A 282 -28.66 22.34 9.16
CA VAL A 282 -27.73 21.74 10.13
C VAL A 282 -27.44 20.35 9.62
N ASP A 283 -26.18 20.04 9.36
CA ASP A 283 -25.73 18.73 8.88
C ASP A 283 -24.82 18.10 9.92
N LEU A 284 -25.39 17.15 10.67
CA LEU A 284 -24.72 16.39 11.71
C LEU A 284 -24.45 14.97 11.22
N GLY A 285 -23.19 14.74 10.83
CA GLY A 285 -22.68 13.44 10.42
C GLY A 285 -21.44 13.01 11.21
N GLY A 286 -20.76 11.96 10.73
CA GLY A 286 -19.69 11.28 11.47
C GLY A 286 -18.35 12.02 11.57
N SER A 287 -18.05 12.99 10.70
CA SER A 287 -16.70 13.61 10.66
C SER A 287 -16.67 15.13 10.64
N ASN A 288 -17.74 15.79 10.20
CA ASN A 288 -17.83 17.24 10.18
C ASN A 288 -19.26 17.63 10.51
N PHE A 289 -19.43 18.51 11.49
CA PHE A 289 -20.69 19.21 11.70
C PHE A 289 -20.67 20.49 10.87
N ARG A 290 -21.72 20.73 10.10
CA ARG A 290 -21.81 21.87 9.20
C ARG A 290 -23.11 22.61 9.41
N VAL A 291 -23.02 23.94 9.35
CA VAL A 291 -24.18 24.81 9.21
C VAL A 291 -24.12 25.47 7.84
N SER A 292 -25.26 25.49 7.14
CA SER A 292 -25.39 26.01 5.80
C SER A 292 -26.57 26.96 5.69
N HIS A 293 -26.46 27.97 4.83
CA HIS A 293 -27.57 28.78 4.33
C HIS A 293 -27.72 28.50 2.84
N VAL A 294 -28.89 28.04 2.43
CA VAL A 294 -29.23 27.67 1.06
C VAL A 294 -30.31 28.61 0.55
N THR A 295 -29.98 29.37 -0.50
CA THR A 295 -30.96 30.18 -1.24
C THR A 295 -31.32 29.44 -2.52
N ILE A 296 -32.62 29.23 -2.74
CA ILE A 296 -33.21 28.57 -3.91
C ILE A 296 -33.92 29.63 -4.75
N GLU A 297 -33.42 29.88 -5.97
CA GLU A 297 -33.94 30.88 -6.92
C GLU A 297 -34.57 30.20 -8.15
N GLY A 298 -35.45 29.22 -7.92
CA GLY A 298 -36.06 28.42 -8.98
C GLY A 298 -35.12 27.39 -9.58
N ARG A 299 -35.44 26.95 -10.81
CA ARG A 299 -34.85 25.76 -11.42
C ARG A 299 -33.32 25.85 -11.57
N ASN A 300 -32.61 25.00 -10.82
CA ASN A 300 -31.15 24.82 -10.82
C ASN A 300 -30.31 26.01 -10.31
N ARG A 301 -30.92 27.01 -9.67
CA ARG A 301 -30.19 28.14 -9.07
C ARG A 301 -30.15 28.01 -7.55
N LEU A 302 -29.17 27.26 -7.07
CA LEU A 302 -28.93 27.03 -5.65
C LEU A 302 -27.64 27.73 -5.23
N ARG A 303 -27.73 28.68 -4.29
CA ARG A 303 -26.58 29.33 -3.67
C ARG A 303 -26.38 28.76 -2.28
N LEU A 304 -25.16 28.33 -1.99
CA LEU A 304 -24.79 27.71 -0.72
C LEU A 304 -23.71 28.57 -0.05
N LYS A 305 -23.97 28.98 1.19
CA LYS A 305 -22.93 29.40 2.14
C LYS A 305 -22.86 28.36 3.23
N ASN A 306 -21.67 27.90 3.61
CA ASN A 306 -21.53 26.92 4.67
C ASN A 306 -20.33 27.23 5.58
N LYS A 307 -20.38 26.67 6.79
CA LYS A 307 -19.29 26.71 7.77
C LYS A 307 -19.23 25.37 8.48
N ILE A 308 -18.02 24.82 8.58
CA ILE A 308 -17.76 23.59 9.34
C ILE A 308 -17.37 23.98 10.76
N PHE A 309 -17.96 23.28 11.73
CA PHE A 309 -17.66 23.40 13.15
C PHE A 309 -17.12 22.06 13.65
N LEU A 310 -16.05 22.11 14.44
CA LEU A 310 -15.47 20.92 15.05
C LEU A 310 -16.23 20.61 16.34
N ILE A 311 -16.89 19.45 16.41
CA ILE A 311 -17.51 18.98 17.65
C ILE A 311 -16.41 18.46 18.58
N PRO A 312 -16.26 19.01 19.79
CA PRO A 312 -15.36 18.45 20.79
C PRO A 312 -15.66 16.98 21.07
N HIS A 313 -14.63 16.14 21.17
CA HIS A 313 -14.80 14.70 21.38
C HIS A 313 -15.61 14.35 22.63
N SER A 314 -15.50 15.18 23.68
CA SER A 314 -16.29 15.03 24.91
C SER A 314 -17.80 15.14 24.69
N LEU A 315 -18.25 15.86 23.66
CA LEU A 315 -19.68 15.97 23.32
C LEU A 315 -20.18 14.74 22.55
N LEU A 316 -19.31 14.01 21.84
CA LEU A 316 -19.70 12.81 21.10
C LEU A 316 -20.12 11.66 22.03
N LEU A 317 -19.56 11.63 23.24
CA LEU A 317 -19.76 10.59 24.26
C LEU A 317 -20.46 11.13 25.52
N GLY A 318 -20.91 12.39 25.48
CA GLY A 318 -21.44 13.11 26.64
C GLY A 318 -22.96 13.02 26.77
N GLU A 319 -23.55 14.05 27.39
CA GLU A 319 -25.00 14.24 27.47
C GLU A 319 -25.54 14.83 26.17
N GLY A 320 -26.66 14.29 25.68
CA GLY A 320 -27.33 14.76 24.48
C GLY A 320 -27.70 16.25 24.54
N GLU A 321 -28.20 16.72 25.68
CA GLU A 321 -28.58 18.13 25.86
C GLU A 321 -27.42 19.09 25.53
N LYS A 322 -26.21 18.77 26.01
CA LYS A 322 -24.99 19.55 25.74
C LYS A 322 -24.59 19.54 24.26
N LEU A 323 -24.78 18.41 23.57
CA LEU A 323 -24.56 18.32 22.13
C LEU A 323 -25.53 19.24 21.36
N PHE A 324 -26.82 19.18 21.67
CA PHE A 324 -27.83 20.01 20.99
C PHE A 324 -27.67 21.50 21.32
N ASP A 325 -27.28 21.87 22.55
CA ASP A 325 -26.94 23.25 22.91
C ASP A 325 -25.74 23.79 22.12
N TYR A 326 -24.73 22.96 21.91
CA TYR A 326 -23.58 23.29 21.07
C TYR A 326 -23.96 23.47 19.60
N ILE A 327 -24.86 22.65 19.07
CA ILE A 327 -25.40 22.80 17.71
C ILE A 327 -26.14 24.13 17.57
N ALA A 328 -27.02 24.46 18.52
CA ALA A 328 -27.76 25.73 18.55
C ALA A 328 -26.81 26.93 18.69
N GLU A 329 -25.70 26.79 19.42
CA GLU A 329 -24.65 27.81 19.49
C GLU A 329 -24.00 28.08 18.13
N CYS A 330 -23.59 27.02 17.45
CA CYS A 330 -22.96 27.13 16.14
C CYS A 330 -23.91 27.72 15.10
N LEU A 331 -25.20 27.39 15.20
CA LEU A 331 -26.25 27.97 14.37
C LEU A 331 -26.38 29.49 14.58
N GLN A 332 -26.46 29.95 15.83
CA GLN A 332 -26.49 31.38 16.17
C GLN A 332 -25.24 32.10 15.61
N ARG A 333 -24.05 31.57 15.91
CA ARG A 333 -22.78 32.14 15.41
C ARG A 333 -22.77 32.26 13.87
N PHE A 334 -23.27 31.24 13.17
CA PHE A 334 -23.30 31.26 11.71
C PHE A 334 -24.25 32.34 11.15
N ILE A 335 -25.42 32.52 11.76
CA ILE A 335 -26.38 33.57 11.40
C ILE A 335 -25.76 34.96 11.59
N ASP A 336 -25.10 35.17 12.74
CA ASP A 336 -24.47 36.44 13.10
C ASP A 336 -23.30 36.77 12.17
N ASP A 337 -22.37 35.82 11.97
CA ASP A 337 -21.20 35.96 11.10
C ASP A 337 -21.56 36.31 9.65
N ASN A 338 -22.71 35.83 9.18
CA ASN A 338 -23.18 36.07 7.82
C ASN A 338 -24.23 37.19 7.72
N SER A 339 -24.56 37.84 8.84
CA SER A 339 -25.57 38.91 8.91
C SER A 339 -26.91 38.51 8.26
N LEU A 340 -27.32 37.23 8.44
CA LEU A 340 -28.49 36.68 7.74
C LEU A 340 -29.81 37.28 8.23
N ALA A 341 -29.85 37.64 9.51
CA ALA A 341 -31.01 38.29 10.12
C ALA A 341 -31.14 39.78 9.73
N THR A 342 -30.11 40.38 9.11
CA THR A 342 -30.13 41.79 8.72
C THR A 342 -31.16 42.02 7.61
N HIS A 343 -32.03 43.02 7.77
CA HIS A 343 -33.16 43.33 6.89
C HIS A 343 -34.30 42.29 6.88
N LYS A 344 -34.32 41.35 7.83
CA LYS A 344 -35.49 40.49 8.06
C LYS A 344 -36.49 41.17 9.00
N PRO A 345 -37.81 40.98 8.80
CA PRO A 345 -38.82 41.39 9.78
C PRO A 345 -38.54 40.85 11.18
N ALA A 346 -38.98 41.57 12.22
CA ALA A 346 -38.71 41.18 13.61
C ALA A 346 -39.35 39.83 14.03
N ASP A 347 -40.42 39.43 13.34
CA ASP A 347 -41.15 38.17 13.52
C ASP A 347 -40.67 37.05 12.58
N TYR A 348 -39.69 37.32 11.71
CA TYR A 348 -39.19 36.34 10.76
C TYR A 348 -38.49 35.19 11.48
N LYS A 349 -38.89 33.95 11.15
CA LYS A 349 -38.24 32.72 11.59
C LYS A 349 -37.61 32.04 10.39
N PHE A 350 -36.35 31.63 10.53
CA PHE A 350 -35.69 30.80 9.52
C PHE A 350 -36.21 29.37 9.59
N ASP A 351 -36.56 28.81 8.44
CA ASP A 351 -36.83 27.39 8.30
C ASP A 351 -35.51 26.61 8.30
N LEU A 352 -35.40 25.63 9.19
CA LEU A 352 -34.25 24.75 9.32
C LEU A 352 -34.59 23.34 8.84
N ALA A 353 -33.81 22.85 7.89
CA ALA A 353 -33.72 21.42 7.61
C ALA A 353 -32.59 20.82 8.46
N PHE A 354 -32.91 19.77 9.22
CA PHE A 354 -31.94 19.05 10.02
C PHE A 354 -31.50 17.78 9.27
N THR A 355 -30.34 17.82 8.63
CA THR A 355 -29.71 16.60 8.15
C THR A 355 -29.11 15.84 9.34
N PHE A 356 -29.70 14.69 9.65
CA PHE A 356 -29.30 13.84 10.76
C PHE A 356 -28.99 12.43 10.25
N SER A 357 -27.70 12.13 10.11
CA SER A 357 -27.21 10.92 9.43
C SER A 357 -27.16 9.69 10.34
N PHE A 358 -28.24 9.42 11.08
CA PHE A 358 -28.35 8.28 11.99
C PHE A 358 -29.68 7.54 11.79
N PRO A 359 -29.78 6.27 12.18
CA PRO A 359 -31.02 5.50 12.11
C PRO A 359 -32.14 6.17 12.93
N CYS A 360 -33.21 6.58 12.26
CA CYS A 360 -34.37 7.21 12.88
C CYS A 360 -35.67 6.55 12.41
N THR A 361 -36.59 6.36 13.35
CA THR A 361 -37.99 6.07 13.03
C THR A 361 -38.73 7.39 12.87
N GLN A 362 -39.22 7.67 11.67
CA GLN A 362 -40.01 8.86 11.38
C GLN A 362 -41.50 8.54 11.42
N THR A 363 -42.29 9.51 11.87
CA THR A 363 -43.77 9.50 11.75
C THR A 363 -44.25 10.62 10.82
N SER A 364 -43.40 11.61 10.57
CA SER A 364 -43.59 12.68 9.60
C SER A 364 -42.22 13.26 9.20
N LEU A 365 -42.20 14.25 8.30
CA LEU A 365 -40.98 14.96 7.95
C LEU A 365 -40.38 15.75 9.12
N SER A 366 -41.19 16.17 10.10
CA SER A 366 -40.75 17.01 11.23
C SER A 366 -40.76 16.28 12.58
N GLN A 367 -40.83 14.94 12.58
CA GLN A 367 -40.83 14.14 13.81
C GLN A 367 -40.03 12.85 13.59
N ALA A 368 -38.99 12.64 14.40
CA ALA A 368 -38.09 11.51 14.21
C ALA A 368 -37.47 11.05 15.53
N THR A 369 -37.68 9.78 15.87
CA THR A 369 -37.10 9.17 17.07
C THR A 369 -35.79 8.46 16.72
N LEU A 370 -34.70 8.79 17.43
CA LEU A 370 -33.41 8.11 17.24
C LEU A 370 -33.49 6.64 17.69
N VAL A 371 -33.09 5.72 16.82
CA VAL A 371 -33.08 4.27 17.11
C VAL A 371 -31.77 3.85 17.78
N SER A 372 -30.63 4.26 17.21
CA SER A 372 -29.32 3.93 17.75
C SER A 372 -28.26 4.91 17.25
N TRP A 373 -27.20 5.08 18.03
CA TRP A 373 -26.04 5.83 17.58
C TRP A 373 -25.13 4.95 16.71
N THR A 374 -24.46 5.60 15.76
CA THR A 374 -23.44 4.99 14.89
C THR A 374 -22.24 5.93 14.75
N LYS A 375 -21.23 5.57 13.95
CA LYS A 375 -20.12 6.47 13.55
C LYS A 375 -19.35 7.09 14.72
N GLY A 376 -19.27 6.40 15.86
CA GLY A 376 -18.53 6.84 17.05
C GLY A 376 -19.30 7.73 18.03
N PHE A 377 -20.58 8.01 17.79
CA PHE A 377 -21.44 8.72 18.74
C PHE A 377 -21.97 7.76 19.81
N SER A 378 -22.17 8.27 21.02
CA SER A 378 -22.81 7.53 22.12
C SER A 378 -23.41 8.49 23.17
N CYS A 379 -24.07 9.56 22.75
CA CYS A 379 -24.64 10.55 23.66
C CYS A 379 -25.83 9.99 24.46
N THR A 380 -25.85 10.23 25.77
CA THR A 380 -26.95 9.81 26.65
C THR A 380 -28.18 10.70 26.48
N GLY A 381 -29.38 10.16 26.74
CA GLY A 381 -30.64 10.91 26.68
C GLY A 381 -31.14 11.27 25.28
N VAL A 382 -30.59 10.66 24.21
CA VAL A 382 -31.02 10.92 22.82
C VAL A 382 -31.71 9.71 22.20
N VAL A 383 -31.18 8.50 22.39
CA VAL A 383 -31.80 7.26 21.89
C VAL A 383 -33.22 7.13 22.47
N GLY A 384 -34.19 6.79 21.63
CA GLY A 384 -35.60 6.71 22.00
C GLY A 384 -36.33 8.05 22.14
N ASN A 385 -35.65 9.18 21.87
CA ASN A 385 -36.25 10.52 21.93
C ASN A 385 -36.34 11.17 20.56
N ASP A 386 -37.26 12.13 20.41
CA ASP A 386 -37.45 12.90 19.19
C ASP A 386 -36.34 13.94 19.01
N VAL A 387 -35.45 13.71 18.04
CA VAL A 387 -34.29 14.57 17.82
C VAL A 387 -34.64 15.93 17.22
N VAL A 388 -35.81 16.05 16.57
CA VAL A 388 -36.31 17.34 16.09
C VAL A 388 -36.70 18.20 17.28
N LEU A 389 -37.42 17.61 18.24
CA LEU A 389 -37.81 18.28 19.48
C LEU A 389 -36.57 18.64 20.33
N LEU A 390 -35.60 17.74 20.45
CA LEU A 390 -34.35 18.03 21.18
C LEU A 390 -33.61 19.23 20.59
N LEU A 391 -33.49 19.33 19.26
CA LEU A 391 -32.88 20.48 18.61
C LEU A 391 -33.73 21.74 18.75
N GLN A 392 -35.05 21.65 18.60
CA GLN A 392 -35.95 22.80 18.76
C GLN A 392 -35.87 23.35 20.19
N ASN A 393 -35.86 22.50 21.22
CA ASN A 393 -35.69 22.92 22.61
C ASN A 393 -34.35 23.64 22.85
N ALA A 394 -33.26 23.16 22.25
CA ALA A 394 -31.95 23.82 22.34
C ALA A 394 -31.92 25.18 21.63
N ILE A 395 -32.65 25.31 20.51
CA ILE A 395 -32.86 26.58 19.82
C ILE A 395 -33.68 27.53 20.69
N ASP A 396 -34.79 27.08 21.27
CA ASP A 396 -35.71 27.91 22.06
C ASP A 396 -35.09 28.40 23.37
N ARG A 397 -34.19 27.61 23.98
CA ARG A 397 -33.36 28.07 25.11
C ARG A 397 -32.53 29.32 24.76
N ARG A 398 -32.22 29.54 23.48
CA ARG A 398 -31.55 30.74 22.97
C ARG A 398 -32.60 31.76 22.50
N GLN A 399 -33.03 32.65 23.40
CA GLN A 399 -34.13 33.62 23.16
C GLN A 399 -34.00 34.46 21.87
N THR A 400 -32.77 34.73 21.41
CA THR A 400 -32.45 35.49 20.19
C THR A 400 -32.53 34.69 18.90
N LEU A 401 -32.50 33.35 18.97
CA LEU A 401 -32.41 32.48 17.81
C LEU A 401 -33.80 32.19 17.22
N LYS A 402 -34.20 32.96 16.21
CA LYS A 402 -35.51 32.81 15.54
C LYS A 402 -35.45 31.74 14.44
N VAL A 403 -35.45 30.47 14.84
CA VAL A 403 -35.37 29.32 13.92
C VAL A 403 -36.43 28.29 14.25
N GLN A 404 -37.02 27.68 13.22
CA GLN A 404 -37.96 26.56 13.34
C GLN A 404 -37.44 25.35 12.57
N VAL A 405 -37.40 24.18 13.21
CA VAL A 405 -37.06 22.93 12.52
C VAL A 405 -38.28 22.41 11.75
N VAL A 406 -38.19 22.40 10.42
CA VAL A 406 -39.33 22.06 9.53
C VAL A 406 -39.21 20.69 8.88
N ALA A 407 -38.00 20.12 8.85
CA ALA A 407 -37.75 18.81 8.27
C ALA A 407 -36.51 18.15 8.90
N LEU A 408 -36.58 16.84 9.10
CA LEU A 408 -35.43 15.98 9.33
C LEU A 408 -35.19 15.10 8.11
N VAL A 409 -33.93 15.04 7.69
CA VAL A 409 -33.53 14.38 6.45
C VAL A 409 -32.28 13.54 6.71
N ASN A 410 -32.23 12.31 6.22
CA ASN A 410 -30.99 11.53 6.22
C ASN A 410 -30.06 12.01 5.09
N ASP A 411 -28.74 11.97 5.29
CA ASP A 411 -27.76 12.42 4.28
C ASP A 411 -27.90 11.74 2.92
N THR A 412 -28.26 10.46 2.88
CA THR A 412 -28.56 9.74 1.63
C THR A 412 -29.74 10.37 0.90
N VAL A 413 -30.79 10.74 1.64
CA VAL A 413 -32.01 11.39 1.10
C VAL A 413 -31.68 12.79 0.60
N GLY A 414 -30.91 13.58 1.36
CA GLY A 414 -30.40 14.86 0.87
C GLY A 414 -29.61 14.68 -0.43
N THR A 415 -28.70 13.71 -0.46
CA THR A 415 -27.88 13.39 -1.64
C THR A 415 -28.72 13.03 -2.86
N LEU A 416 -29.76 12.20 -2.68
CA LEU A 416 -30.75 11.87 -3.70
C LEU A 416 -31.49 13.12 -4.20
N MET A 417 -31.99 13.95 -3.28
CA MET A 417 -32.81 15.11 -3.63
C MET A 417 -31.99 16.17 -4.38
N ALA A 418 -30.77 16.47 -3.92
CA ALA A 418 -29.86 17.35 -4.64
C ALA A 418 -29.55 16.82 -6.04
N CYS A 419 -29.22 15.53 -6.18
CA CYS A 419 -28.91 14.93 -7.48
C CYS A 419 -30.15 14.93 -8.41
N SER A 420 -31.33 14.64 -7.88
CA SER A 420 -32.58 14.57 -8.65
C SER A 420 -33.08 15.93 -9.14
N SER A 421 -32.66 17.02 -8.51
CA SER A 421 -32.91 18.38 -9.01
C SER A 421 -32.24 18.64 -10.37
N ILE A 422 -31.09 18.01 -10.61
CA ILE A 422 -30.31 18.13 -11.85
C ILE A 422 -30.67 17.01 -12.83
N TYR A 423 -30.71 15.77 -12.34
CA TYR A 423 -30.91 14.56 -13.15
C TYR A 423 -32.29 13.95 -12.89
N ARG A 424 -33.23 14.11 -13.83
CA ARG A 424 -34.61 13.62 -13.68
C ARG A 424 -34.73 12.10 -13.52
N ASP A 425 -33.74 11.34 -14.00
CA ASP A 425 -33.65 9.88 -13.87
C ASP A 425 -32.90 9.43 -12.61
N CYS A 426 -32.55 10.36 -11.70
CA CYS A 426 -31.99 10.00 -10.40
C CYS A 426 -33.05 9.39 -9.49
N ARG A 427 -32.75 8.21 -8.95
CA ARG A 427 -33.65 7.45 -8.07
C ARG A 427 -32.99 6.86 -6.83
N VAL A 428 -31.66 7.00 -6.73
CA VAL A 428 -30.87 6.41 -5.66
C VAL A 428 -29.89 7.46 -5.13
N GLY A 429 -29.84 7.62 -3.81
CA GLY A 429 -28.83 8.40 -3.10
C GLY A 429 -27.93 7.46 -2.32
N VAL A 430 -26.61 7.65 -2.38
CA VAL A 430 -25.63 6.79 -1.72
C VAL A 430 -24.58 7.63 -1.02
N ILE A 431 -24.24 7.23 0.19
CA ILE A 431 -23.10 7.77 0.94
C ILE A 431 -22.00 6.71 1.02
N LEU A 432 -20.79 7.08 0.60
CA LEU A 432 -19.55 6.31 0.71
C LEU A 432 -18.49 7.19 1.37
N GLY A 433 -18.61 7.38 2.68
CA GLY A 433 -17.75 8.27 3.48
C GLY A 433 -17.37 7.64 4.80
N THR A 434 -17.48 8.41 5.91
CA THR A 434 -17.23 7.91 7.28
C THR A 434 -18.07 6.68 7.60
N GLY A 435 -19.34 6.70 7.16
CA GLY A 435 -20.20 5.53 7.09
C GLY A 435 -20.54 5.15 5.65
N THR A 436 -21.36 4.13 5.47
CA THR A 436 -21.99 3.84 4.19
C THR A 436 -23.47 3.55 4.33
N ASN A 437 -24.27 4.20 3.49
CA ASN A 437 -25.71 4.02 3.46
C ASN A 437 -26.27 4.31 2.05
N ALA A 438 -27.51 3.91 1.79
CA ALA A 438 -28.25 4.32 0.62
C ALA A 438 -29.73 4.57 0.93
N CYS A 439 -30.35 5.37 0.08
CA CYS A 439 -31.79 5.49 -0.04
C CYS A 439 -32.24 5.38 -1.49
N TYR A 440 -33.50 5.04 -1.70
CA TYR A 440 -34.09 4.99 -3.04
C TYR A 440 -35.60 5.18 -3.01
N PHE A 441 -36.19 5.52 -4.15
CA PHE A 441 -37.65 5.52 -4.32
C PHE A 441 -38.17 4.08 -4.41
N GLU A 442 -39.00 3.68 -3.46
CA GLU A 442 -39.73 2.42 -3.44
C GLU A 442 -41.23 2.65 -3.70
N ASN A 443 -41.90 1.67 -4.29
CA ASN A 443 -43.35 1.72 -4.48
C ASN A 443 -44.07 1.46 -3.16
N LEU A 444 -45.10 2.25 -2.85
CA LEU A 444 -45.84 2.14 -1.59
C LEU A 444 -46.48 0.75 -1.38
N ASP A 445 -46.90 0.09 -2.46
CA ASP A 445 -47.44 -1.28 -2.41
C ASP A 445 -46.46 -2.30 -1.80
N ASN A 446 -45.17 -1.98 -1.82
CA ASN A 446 -44.12 -2.82 -1.24
C ASN A 446 -43.85 -2.51 0.25
N ILE A 447 -44.54 -1.54 0.86
CA ILE A 447 -44.23 -0.98 2.19
C ILE A 447 -45.45 -1.08 3.13
N PRO A 448 -46.01 -2.28 3.37
CA PRO A 448 -47.24 -2.44 4.15
C PRO A 448 -47.11 -1.98 5.62
N LYS A 449 -45.88 -1.84 6.13
CA LYS A 449 -45.61 -1.34 7.48
C LYS A 449 -45.72 0.18 7.64
N CYS A 450 -45.76 0.93 6.53
CA CYS A 450 -45.85 2.38 6.60
C CYS A 450 -47.27 2.75 7.02
N THR A 451 -47.41 3.26 8.24
CA THR A 451 -48.68 3.73 8.83
C THR A 451 -48.52 5.19 9.23
N GLY A 452 -49.39 6.09 8.75
CA GLY A 452 -49.24 7.54 8.94
C GLY A 452 -50.01 8.36 7.90
N GLU A 453 -49.96 9.68 8.05
CA GLU A 453 -50.52 10.62 7.07
C GLU A 453 -49.44 11.01 6.06
N TRP A 454 -49.67 10.70 4.79
CA TRP A 454 -48.83 11.16 3.69
C TRP A 454 -49.68 11.46 2.47
N ASN A 455 -49.11 12.20 1.52
CA ASN A 455 -49.81 12.54 0.28
C ASN A 455 -50.03 11.27 -0.58
N GLN A 456 -51.26 10.75 -0.57
CA GLN A 456 -51.68 9.56 -1.32
C GLN A 456 -51.65 9.74 -2.84
N SER A 457 -51.49 10.96 -3.36
CA SER A 457 -51.39 11.19 -4.81
C SER A 457 -50.11 10.60 -5.42
N THR A 458 -49.09 10.33 -4.59
CA THR A 458 -47.83 9.73 -5.00
C THR A 458 -47.84 8.24 -4.69
N LYS A 459 -47.38 7.40 -5.63
CA LYS A 459 -47.30 5.93 -5.45
C LYS A 459 -45.94 5.46 -4.93
N GLN A 460 -45.07 6.39 -4.54
CA GLN A 460 -43.68 6.09 -4.18
C GLN A 460 -43.25 6.88 -2.96
N MET A 461 -42.34 6.32 -2.17
CA MET A 461 -41.70 6.99 -1.04
C MET A 461 -40.20 6.66 -1.05
N VAL A 462 -39.37 7.62 -0.63
CA VAL A 462 -37.96 7.36 -0.40
C VAL A 462 -37.80 6.52 0.86
N ILE A 463 -37.08 5.40 0.73
CA ILE A 463 -36.72 4.53 1.85
C ILE A 463 -35.25 4.71 2.15
N ASN A 464 -34.94 5.01 3.41
CA ASN A 464 -33.61 4.93 3.96
C ASN A 464 -33.31 3.46 4.33
N THR A 465 -32.33 2.85 3.66
CA THR A 465 -32.07 1.41 3.81
C THR A 465 -31.38 1.08 5.13
N GLU A 466 -30.55 1.99 5.66
CA GLU A 466 -29.57 1.72 6.71
C GLU A 466 -28.79 0.42 6.47
N TRP A 467 -28.34 0.21 5.22
CA TRP A 467 -27.73 -1.05 4.78
C TRP A 467 -26.44 -1.42 5.52
N GLY A 468 -25.90 -0.50 6.34
CA GLY A 468 -24.69 -0.70 7.11
C GLY A 468 -24.85 -1.81 8.14
N ALA A 469 -26.08 -2.04 8.61
CA ALA A 469 -26.44 -3.08 9.57
C ALA A 469 -26.47 -4.51 8.98
N LEU A 470 -26.40 -4.67 7.65
CA LEU A 470 -26.42 -5.99 7.01
C LEU A 470 -25.32 -6.90 7.59
N GLY A 471 -25.67 -8.15 7.88
CA GLY A 471 -24.77 -9.14 8.46
C GLY A 471 -24.83 -9.27 9.98
N LYS A 472 -25.66 -8.47 10.67
CA LYS A 472 -25.88 -8.56 12.13
C LYS A 472 -26.24 -9.98 12.57
N HIS A 473 -27.13 -10.66 11.85
CA HIS A 473 -27.52 -12.06 12.13
C HIS A 473 -26.71 -13.09 11.32
N GLY A 474 -25.48 -12.76 10.92
CA GLY A 474 -24.54 -13.70 10.30
C GLY A 474 -24.73 -13.94 8.80
N CYS A 475 -25.64 -13.22 8.13
CA CYS A 475 -25.88 -13.43 6.69
C CYS A 475 -24.66 -13.08 5.80
N LEU A 476 -23.61 -12.47 6.36
CA LEU A 476 -22.36 -12.14 5.67
C LEU A 476 -21.15 -12.94 6.18
N ASP A 477 -21.32 -13.91 7.08
CA ASP A 477 -20.19 -14.62 7.72
C ASP A 477 -19.27 -15.35 6.73
N PHE A 478 -19.80 -15.72 5.56
CA PHE A 478 -19.07 -16.37 4.48
C PHE A 478 -18.03 -15.46 3.77
N ILE A 479 -18.07 -14.14 4.01
CA ILE A 479 -17.06 -13.17 3.52
C ILE A 479 -16.32 -12.45 4.64
N ARG A 480 -16.75 -12.60 5.90
CA ARG A 480 -16.07 -12.00 7.05
C ARG A 480 -14.76 -12.72 7.28
N THR A 481 -13.66 -11.97 7.29
CA THR A 481 -12.33 -12.48 7.62
C THR A 481 -12.09 -12.49 9.13
N LYS A 482 -10.97 -13.06 9.59
CA LYS A 482 -10.51 -12.93 10.99
C LYS A 482 -10.39 -11.46 11.40
N ILE A 483 -9.83 -10.63 10.51
CA ILE A 483 -9.60 -9.21 10.76
C ILE A 483 -10.91 -8.43 10.91
N ASP A 484 -11.94 -8.75 10.11
CA ASP A 484 -13.25 -8.09 10.24
C ASP A 484 -13.94 -8.42 11.57
N ARG A 485 -13.74 -9.63 12.10
CA ARG A 485 -14.26 -10.03 13.41
C ARG A 485 -13.52 -9.32 14.54
N GLU A 486 -12.19 -9.28 14.49
CA GLU A 486 -11.36 -8.56 15.47
C GLU A 486 -11.70 -7.06 15.52
N LEU A 487 -11.89 -6.42 14.37
CA LEU A 487 -12.31 -5.02 14.30
C LEU A 487 -13.69 -4.80 14.92
N ASP A 488 -14.64 -5.70 14.63
CA ASP A 488 -16.01 -5.63 15.11
C ASP A 488 -16.10 -5.81 16.63
N GLU A 489 -15.47 -6.85 17.17
CA GLU A 489 -15.41 -7.18 18.60
C GLU A 489 -14.80 -6.04 19.43
N SER A 490 -13.79 -5.38 18.89
CA SER A 490 -13.14 -4.25 19.56
C SER A 490 -13.86 -2.91 19.37
N SER A 491 -14.86 -2.81 18.48
CA SER A 491 -15.59 -1.57 18.20
C SER A 491 -16.50 -1.12 19.35
N LEU A 492 -16.98 0.12 19.31
CA LEU A 492 -17.94 0.65 20.31
C LEU A 492 -19.27 -0.11 20.31
N THR A 493 -19.64 -0.72 19.18
CA THR A 493 -20.92 -1.43 18.99
C THR A 493 -20.65 -2.79 18.32
N PRO A 494 -20.17 -3.81 19.06
CA PRO A 494 -19.93 -5.14 18.53
C PRO A 494 -21.19 -5.76 17.91
N ASN A 495 -21.03 -6.50 16.80
CA ASN A 495 -22.10 -7.13 16.01
C ASN A 495 -23.11 -6.16 15.36
N GLU A 496 -22.95 -4.85 15.54
CA GLU A 496 -23.74 -3.82 14.84
C GLU A 496 -22.94 -3.26 13.67
N GLN A 497 -23.64 -2.74 12.65
CA GLN A 497 -22.99 -2.08 11.50
C GLN A 497 -21.94 -2.95 10.78
N VAL A 498 -22.16 -4.28 10.75
CA VAL A 498 -21.19 -5.27 10.24
C VAL A 498 -20.77 -4.99 8.81
N PHE A 499 -21.71 -4.64 7.93
CA PHE A 499 -21.40 -4.31 6.54
C PHE A 499 -20.68 -2.96 6.39
N GLU A 500 -21.09 -1.95 7.17
CA GLU A 500 -20.42 -0.65 7.17
C GLU A 500 -18.93 -0.77 7.55
N LYS A 501 -18.64 -1.60 8.55
CA LYS A 501 -17.27 -1.89 9.03
C LYS A 501 -16.35 -2.48 7.97
N MET A 502 -16.89 -3.18 6.96
CA MET A 502 -16.09 -3.75 5.88
C MET A 502 -15.78 -2.77 4.72
N ILE A 503 -16.38 -1.57 4.72
CA ILE A 503 -16.33 -0.65 3.56
C ILE A 503 -15.90 0.76 3.94
N SER A 504 -16.47 1.34 5.01
CA SER A 504 -16.46 2.79 5.19
C SER A 504 -15.09 3.36 5.52
N ALA A 505 -14.91 4.66 5.29
CA ALA A 505 -13.65 5.35 5.53
C ALA A 505 -13.21 5.32 7.00
N LEU A 506 -14.15 5.17 7.93
CA LEU A 506 -13.85 5.07 9.36
C LEU A 506 -13.08 3.78 9.69
N TYR A 507 -13.35 2.69 8.98
CA TYR A 507 -12.82 1.36 9.30
C TYR A 507 -11.79 0.85 8.28
N LEU A 508 -11.79 1.39 7.05
CA LEU A 508 -10.91 0.93 5.97
C LEU A 508 -9.42 0.93 6.36
N GLY A 509 -8.98 2.01 7.01
CA GLY A 509 -7.59 2.11 7.46
C GLY A 509 -7.28 1.21 8.66
N GLU A 510 -8.26 0.97 9.54
CA GLU A 510 -8.11 0.05 10.67
C GLU A 510 -8.00 -1.41 10.20
N ILE A 511 -8.75 -1.81 9.17
CA ILE A 511 -8.58 -3.13 8.53
C ILE A 511 -7.14 -3.29 8.03
N VAL A 512 -6.60 -2.29 7.33
CA VAL A 512 -5.20 -2.32 6.86
C VAL A 512 -4.22 -2.42 8.02
N ARG A 513 -4.43 -1.64 9.09
CA ARG A 513 -3.59 -1.67 10.30
C ARG A 513 -3.56 -3.05 10.95
N LEU A 514 -4.72 -3.70 11.08
CA LEU A 514 -4.82 -5.05 11.65
C LEU A 514 -4.15 -6.11 10.77
N ILE A 515 -4.27 -6.01 9.44
CA ILE A 515 -3.51 -6.90 8.53
C ILE A 515 -2.00 -6.67 8.69
N ILE A 516 -1.55 -5.41 8.80
CA ILE A 516 -0.15 -5.08 9.05
C ILE A 516 0.32 -5.72 10.37
N ILE A 517 -0.48 -5.67 11.43
CA ILE A 517 -0.17 -6.35 12.70
C ILE A 517 0.00 -7.86 12.50
N ASP A 518 -0.94 -8.51 11.82
CA ASP A 518 -0.91 -9.96 11.58
C ASP A 518 0.32 -10.38 10.76
N LEU A 519 0.71 -9.58 9.75
CA LEU A 519 1.92 -9.78 8.95
C LEU A 519 3.22 -9.57 9.77
N VAL A 520 3.22 -8.60 10.68
CA VAL A 520 4.35 -8.33 11.58
C VAL A 520 4.51 -9.46 12.60
N GLN A 521 3.41 -9.92 13.21
CA GLN A 521 3.41 -11.05 14.16
C GLN A 521 3.87 -12.34 13.48
N SER A 522 3.53 -12.52 12.21
CA SER A 522 3.99 -13.63 11.37
C SER A 522 5.43 -13.48 10.88
N SER A 523 6.14 -12.42 11.26
CA SER A 523 7.50 -12.09 10.80
C SER A 523 7.67 -11.95 9.27
N ILE A 524 6.57 -11.70 8.55
CA ILE A 524 6.54 -11.45 7.10
C ILE A 524 6.93 -10.00 6.82
N LEU A 525 6.40 -9.07 7.62
CA LEU A 525 6.70 -7.63 7.54
C LEU A 525 7.67 -7.22 8.66
N PHE A 526 8.65 -6.37 8.35
CA PHE A 526 9.70 -5.91 9.29
C PHE A 526 10.48 -7.03 10.04
N PRO A 527 10.95 -8.09 9.37
CA PRO A 527 11.60 -9.23 10.02
C PRO A 527 12.84 -8.83 10.83
N GLY A 528 12.95 -9.34 12.07
CA GLY A 528 14.11 -9.14 12.96
C GLY A 528 14.24 -7.75 13.60
N ARG A 529 13.34 -6.81 13.30
CA ARG A 529 13.31 -5.48 13.94
C ARG A 529 12.59 -5.48 15.29
N MET A 530 11.65 -6.41 15.51
CA MET A 530 10.97 -6.57 16.80
C MET A 530 11.86 -7.16 17.90
N GLN A 531 12.88 -7.96 17.55
CA GLN A 531 13.76 -8.65 18.52
C GLN A 531 15.00 -7.85 18.93
N LYS A 532 15.36 -6.78 18.20
CA LYS A 532 16.62 -6.03 18.38
C LYS A 532 16.52 -4.73 19.19
N ALA A 533 15.38 -4.43 19.83
CA ALA A 533 15.22 -3.20 20.59
C ALA A 533 14.91 -3.44 22.08
N PRO A 534 15.91 -3.70 22.95
CA PRO A 534 15.70 -3.79 24.39
C PRO A 534 15.84 -2.44 25.12
N SER A 535 16.25 -1.33 24.48
CA SER A 535 16.66 -0.12 25.24
C SER A 535 16.43 1.25 24.57
N ARG A 536 15.75 1.28 23.42
CA ARG A 536 15.01 2.45 22.93
C ARG A 536 13.69 1.89 22.43
N ALA A 537 12.62 2.12 23.18
CA ALA A 537 11.27 1.82 22.74
C ALA A 537 10.98 2.69 21.51
N CYS A 538 11.34 2.20 20.33
CA CYS A 538 11.07 2.86 19.06
C CYS A 538 9.58 2.73 18.73
N ASP A 539 9.04 3.81 18.16
CA ASP A 539 7.63 4.16 17.95
C ASP A 539 6.72 3.12 17.25
N TYR A 540 7.29 2.02 16.77
CA TYR A 540 6.57 0.88 16.16
C TYR A 540 5.49 0.30 17.08
N ASN A 541 5.79 0.10 18.38
CA ASN A 541 4.79 -0.42 19.32
C ASN A 541 3.65 0.57 19.56
N ILE A 542 3.89 1.88 19.44
CA ILE A 542 2.87 2.91 19.62
C ILE A 542 1.94 2.94 18.41
N PHE A 543 2.47 2.90 17.19
CA PHE A 543 1.67 2.80 15.96
C PHE A 543 0.80 1.52 15.91
N LEU A 544 1.38 0.38 16.30
CA LEU A 544 0.68 -0.91 16.37
C LEU A 544 -0.32 -1.00 17.54
N SER A 545 -0.16 -0.19 18.59
CA SER A 545 -1.07 -0.18 19.74
C SER A 545 -2.16 0.90 19.66
N LEU A 546 -1.92 1.99 18.92
CA LEU A 546 -2.87 3.10 18.81
C LEU A 546 -3.88 2.84 17.70
N ARG A 547 -5.09 2.42 18.10
CA ARG A 547 -6.22 2.22 17.19
C ARG A 547 -6.54 3.51 16.42
N GLY A 548 -6.88 3.39 15.14
CA GLY A 548 -7.21 4.55 14.30
C GLY A 548 -6.00 5.41 13.89
N SER A 549 -4.76 4.92 14.07
CA SER A 549 -3.54 5.58 13.59
C SER A 549 -3.38 5.55 12.06
N PHE A 550 -4.14 4.68 11.38
CA PHE A 550 -4.12 4.53 9.93
C PHE A 550 -5.45 4.96 9.33
N TYR A 551 -5.46 6.08 8.59
CA TYR A 551 -6.68 6.64 8.02
C TYR A 551 -6.95 6.12 6.60
N ALA A 552 -8.21 6.18 6.15
CA ALA A 552 -8.56 5.89 4.76
C ALA A 552 -7.80 6.75 3.73
N LYS A 553 -7.39 7.96 4.13
CA LYS A 553 -6.51 8.81 3.30
C LYS A 553 -5.16 8.13 3.03
N HIS A 554 -4.53 7.53 4.05
CA HIS A 554 -3.27 6.80 3.87
C HIS A 554 -3.44 5.63 2.91
N VAL A 555 -4.55 4.87 3.03
CA VAL A 555 -4.90 3.79 2.09
C VAL A 555 -4.95 4.31 0.66
N ALA A 556 -5.65 5.43 0.43
CA ALA A 556 -5.80 6.03 -0.89
C ALA A 556 -4.48 6.51 -1.49
N ASP A 557 -3.67 7.21 -0.69
CA ASP A 557 -2.39 7.78 -1.11
C ASP A 557 -1.37 6.69 -1.42
N ILE A 558 -1.25 5.67 -0.55
CA ILE A 558 -0.35 4.52 -0.75
C ILE A 558 -0.77 3.70 -1.98
N GLU A 559 -2.07 3.44 -2.16
CA GLU A 559 -2.54 2.69 -3.34
C GLU A 559 -2.22 3.44 -4.64
N CYS A 560 -2.21 4.78 -4.60
CA CYS A 560 -1.89 5.62 -5.75
C CYS A 560 -0.40 5.89 -5.94
N ASP A 561 0.48 5.33 -5.11
CA ASP A 561 1.93 5.49 -5.25
C ASP A 561 2.45 4.76 -6.51
N THR A 562 2.76 5.56 -7.52
CA THR A 562 3.34 5.13 -8.80
C THR A 562 4.84 5.43 -8.91
N THR A 563 5.49 5.84 -7.82
CA THR A 563 6.94 6.04 -7.82
C THR A 563 7.67 4.70 -7.95
N GLU A 564 8.82 4.68 -8.63
CA GLU A 564 9.57 3.44 -8.84
C GLU A 564 10.10 2.86 -7.52
N ASP A 565 10.42 3.72 -6.56
CA ASP A 565 11.01 3.41 -5.27
C ASP A 565 10.00 3.33 -4.11
N LEU A 566 8.72 3.63 -4.36
CA LEU A 566 7.66 3.74 -3.35
C LEU A 566 7.96 4.80 -2.28
N SER A 567 8.58 5.91 -2.68
CA SER A 567 8.98 7.00 -1.79
C SER A 567 7.80 7.68 -1.09
N VAL A 568 6.63 7.77 -1.75
CA VAL A 568 5.41 8.31 -1.11
C VAL A 568 4.95 7.38 0.02
N THR A 569 4.93 6.08 -0.25
CA THR A 569 4.61 5.06 0.75
C THR A 569 5.58 5.12 1.92
N ALA A 570 6.89 5.17 1.65
CA ALA A 570 7.92 5.28 2.69
C ALA A 570 7.76 6.54 3.55
N SER A 571 7.41 7.68 2.94
CA SER A 571 7.17 8.95 3.64
C SER A 571 5.95 8.87 4.57
N ILE A 572 4.84 8.31 4.09
CA ILE A 572 3.62 8.10 4.89
C ILE A 572 3.93 7.18 6.08
N LEU A 573 4.61 6.06 5.85
CA LEU A 573 5.04 5.15 6.92
C LEU A 573 5.93 5.86 7.95
N THR A 574 6.87 6.70 7.50
CA THR A 574 7.71 7.48 8.39
C THR A 574 6.89 8.45 9.23
N SER A 575 5.90 9.13 8.63
CA SER A 575 5.02 10.09 9.32
C SER A 575 4.13 9.48 10.41
N ILE A 576 3.86 8.18 10.33
CA ILE A 576 3.05 7.45 11.31
C ILE A 576 3.92 6.64 12.30
N GLY A 577 5.25 6.82 12.28
CA GLY A 577 6.20 6.24 13.24
C GLY A 577 6.93 4.97 12.77
N ILE A 578 6.78 4.56 11.51
CA ILE A 578 7.51 3.44 10.90
C ILE A 578 8.75 4.00 10.18
N HIS A 579 9.88 4.00 10.87
CA HIS A 579 11.15 4.54 10.34
C HIS A 579 11.95 3.52 9.50
N ASP A 580 12.60 4.00 8.45
CA ASP A 580 13.45 3.22 7.53
C ASP A 580 12.76 1.98 6.89
N PRO A 581 11.53 2.10 6.32
CA PRO A 581 10.89 0.98 5.65
C PRO A 581 11.69 0.54 4.41
N THR A 582 11.83 -0.76 4.20
CA THR A 582 12.45 -1.28 2.99
C THR A 582 11.49 -1.20 1.80
N TYR A 583 12.02 -1.33 0.58
CA TYR A 583 11.17 -1.41 -0.62
C TYR A 583 10.14 -2.55 -0.53
N ASP A 584 10.56 -3.72 -0.02
CA ASP A 584 9.67 -4.87 0.14
C ASP A 584 8.56 -4.55 1.16
N ASP A 585 8.87 -3.87 2.27
CA ASP A 585 7.84 -3.46 3.25
C ASP A 585 6.81 -2.51 2.61
N CYS A 586 7.27 -1.49 1.88
CA CYS A 586 6.41 -0.56 1.16
C CYS A 586 5.56 -1.28 0.12
N TYR A 587 6.14 -2.22 -0.63
CA TYR A 587 5.44 -2.99 -1.64
C TYR A 587 4.32 -3.84 -1.04
N ILE A 588 4.61 -4.56 0.06
CA ILE A 588 3.64 -5.39 0.77
C ILE A 588 2.48 -4.53 1.28
N ILE A 589 2.77 -3.42 1.97
CA ILE A 589 1.74 -2.51 2.51
C ILE A 589 0.88 -1.92 1.38
N ARG A 590 1.47 -1.62 0.22
CA ARG A 590 0.70 -1.17 -0.94
C ARG A 590 -0.24 -2.24 -1.47
N GLU A 591 0.20 -3.50 -1.56
CA GLU A 591 -0.69 -4.60 -1.97
C GLU A 591 -1.81 -4.85 -0.94
N VAL A 592 -1.53 -4.73 0.37
CA VAL A 592 -2.57 -4.78 1.41
C VAL A 592 -3.62 -3.67 1.19
N CYS A 593 -3.17 -2.42 1.02
CA CYS A 593 -4.08 -1.27 0.79
C CYS A 593 -4.96 -1.48 -0.45
N LYS A 594 -4.36 -1.97 -1.54
CA LYS A 594 -5.04 -2.26 -2.80
C LYS A 594 -6.07 -3.38 -2.66
N THR A 595 -5.74 -4.46 -1.97
CA THR A 595 -6.67 -5.59 -1.76
C THR A 595 -7.85 -5.17 -0.91
N VAL A 596 -7.61 -4.47 0.20
CA VAL A 596 -8.67 -3.98 1.10
C VAL A 596 -9.57 -2.96 0.40
N SER A 597 -9.00 -2.00 -0.34
CA SER A 597 -9.81 -1.01 -1.07
C SER A 597 -10.62 -1.65 -2.21
N LEU A 598 -10.03 -2.62 -2.93
CA LEU A 598 -10.71 -3.36 -3.99
C LEU A 598 -11.89 -4.16 -3.43
N ARG A 599 -11.71 -4.83 -2.29
CA ARG A 599 -12.79 -5.54 -1.58
C ARG A 599 -13.93 -4.59 -1.24
N ALA A 600 -13.63 -3.46 -0.60
CA ALA A 600 -14.62 -2.46 -0.21
C ALA A 600 -15.37 -1.90 -1.43
N ALA A 601 -14.66 -1.62 -2.53
CA ALA A 601 -15.25 -1.12 -3.77
C ALA A 601 -16.18 -2.17 -4.43
N LYS A 602 -15.79 -3.45 -4.42
CA LYS A 602 -16.61 -4.56 -4.93
C LYS A 602 -17.88 -4.75 -4.10
N LEU A 603 -17.78 -4.71 -2.77
CA LEU A 603 -18.94 -4.81 -1.88
C LEU A 603 -19.90 -3.63 -2.06
N ALA A 604 -19.38 -2.40 -2.11
CA ALA A 604 -20.17 -1.21 -2.39
C ALA A 604 -20.90 -1.31 -3.74
N ALA A 605 -20.20 -1.78 -4.79
CA ALA A 605 -20.82 -2.04 -6.09
C ALA A 605 -21.95 -3.08 -6.02
N ALA A 606 -21.74 -4.20 -5.29
CA ALA A 606 -22.76 -5.23 -5.15
C ALA A 606 -24.05 -4.70 -4.53
N VAL A 607 -23.96 -3.91 -3.46
CA VAL A 607 -25.16 -3.38 -2.79
C VAL A 607 -25.84 -2.25 -3.57
N ILE A 608 -25.07 -1.38 -4.23
CA ILE A 608 -25.63 -0.37 -5.14
C ILE A 608 -26.36 -1.06 -6.30
N ALA A 609 -25.81 -2.16 -6.83
CA ALA A 609 -26.43 -2.93 -7.90
C ALA A 609 -27.81 -3.47 -7.51
N VAL A 610 -27.99 -3.95 -6.26
CA VAL A 610 -29.31 -4.38 -5.76
C VAL A 610 -30.31 -3.24 -5.81
N VAL A 611 -29.94 -2.08 -5.25
CA VAL A 611 -30.84 -0.92 -5.18
C VAL A 611 -31.21 -0.42 -6.59
N VAL A 612 -30.23 -0.33 -7.50
CA VAL A 612 -30.47 0.03 -8.91
C VAL A 612 -31.40 -0.97 -9.60
N ASN A 613 -31.22 -2.27 -9.36
CA ASN A 613 -32.09 -3.30 -9.93
C ASN A 613 -33.52 -3.20 -9.39
N ARG A 614 -33.70 -2.88 -8.10
CA ARG A 614 -35.01 -2.69 -7.45
C ARG A 614 -35.80 -1.51 -7.98
N VAL A 615 -35.14 -0.39 -8.32
CA VAL A 615 -35.80 0.79 -8.92
C VAL A 615 -36.52 0.43 -10.24
N ASN A 616 -36.09 -0.62 -10.93
CA ASN A 616 -36.72 -1.17 -12.11
C ASN A 616 -37.00 -0.16 -13.24
N MET A 617 -36.05 0.74 -13.51
CA MET A 617 -36.10 1.69 -14.63
C MET A 617 -35.07 1.35 -15.73
N PRO A 618 -35.31 1.76 -16.99
CA PRO A 618 -34.37 1.52 -18.10
C PRO A 618 -33.00 2.19 -17.91
N SER A 619 -33.00 3.39 -17.32
CA SER A 619 -31.81 4.17 -16.97
C SER A 619 -31.97 4.72 -15.56
N VAL A 620 -30.93 4.57 -14.74
CA VAL A 620 -30.91 5.06 -13.36
C VAL A 620 -29.66 5.90 -13.11
N THR A 621 -29.87 7.13 -12.64
CA THR A 621 -28.80 7.92 -12.03
C THR A 621 -28.73 7.63 -10.53
N VAL A 622 -27.53 7.41 -10.04
CA VAL A 622 -27.21 7.26 -8.62
C VAL A 622 -26.43 8.50 -8.19
N GLY A 623 -27.02 9.31 -7.32
CA GLY A 623 -26.31 10.39 -6.66
C GLY A 623 -25.43 9.81 -5.55
N VAL A 624 -24.12 10.07 -5.61
CA VAL A 624 -23.15 9.56 -4.63
C VAL A 624 -22.43 10.72 -3.98
N ASP A 625 -22.33 10.71 -2.66
CA ASP A 625 -21.46 11.61 -1.89
C ASP A 625 -20.60 10.80 -0.91
N GLY A 626 -19.64 11.45 -0.28
CA GLY A 626 -18.74 10.86 0.71
C GLY A 626 -17.27 10.81 0.27
N THR A 627 -16.40 10.76 1.28
CA THR A 627 -14.95 10.93 1.12
C THR A 627 -14.29 9.83 0.29
N LEU A 628 -14.75 8.57 0.38
CA LEU A 628 -14.20 7.47 -0.43
C LEU A 628 -14.50 7.70 -1.91
N PHE A 629 -15.74 8.04 -2.26
CA PHE A 629 -16.11 8.24 -3.65
C PHE A 629 -15.47 9.52 -4.24
N ARG A 630 -15.33 10.58 -3.43
CA ARG A 630 -14.77 11.85 -3.87
C ARG A 630 -13.25 11.80 -4.04
N HIS A 631 -12.52 11.27 -3.06
CA HIS A 631 -11.06 11.43 -2.99
C HIS A 631 -10.29 10.16 -3.35
N HIS A 632 -10.88 8.96 -3.22
CA HIS A 632 -10.19 7.71 -3.51
C HIS A 632 -10.42 7.25 -4.94
N VAL A 633 -9.58 7.74 -5.86
CA VAL A 633 -9.75 7.56 -7.32
C VAL A 633 -9.83 6.09 -7.74
N ARG A 634 -8.97 5.22 -7.17
CA ARG A 634 -8.96 3.80 -7.51
C ARG A 634 -10.19 3.06 -6.99
N PHE A 635 -10.63 3.32 -5.76
CA PHE A 635 -11.89 2.82 -5.23
C PHE A 635 -13.06 3.17 -6.15
N ARG A 636 -13.19 4.44 -6.56
CA ARG A 636 -14.24 4.87 -7.50
C ARG A 636 -14.19 4.11 -8.83
N LYS A 637 -12.99 3.94 -9.42
CA LYS A 637 -12.82 3.19 -10.68
C LYS A 637 -13.21 1.71 -10.52
N ASN A 638 -12.78 1.06 -9.45
CA ASN A 638 -13.07 -0.34 -9.18
C ASN A 638 -14.56 -0.59 -8.89
N LEU A 639 -15.21 0.34 -8.19
CA LEU A 639 -16.64 0.33 -7.94
C LEU A 639 -17.41 0.41 -9.26
N ILE A 640 -17.12 1.41 -10.10
CA ILE A 640 -17.79 1.58 -11.41
C ILE A 640 -17.57 0.35 -12.30
N ARG A 641 -16.35 -0.15 -12.38
CA ARG A 641 -16.03 -1.36 -13.17
C ARG A 641 -16.78 -2.59 -12.68
N THR A 642 -16.97 -2.74 -11.37
CA THR A 642 -17.71 -3.86 -10.80
C THR A 642 -19.21 -3.70 -11.02
N MET A 643 -19.76 -2.49 -10.86
CA MET A 643 -21.14 -2.15 -11.19
C MET A 643 -21.50 -2.52 -12.64
N SER A 644 -20.64 -2.19 -13.61
CA SER A 644 -20.86 -2.53 -15.02
C SER A 644 -20.95 -4.04 -15.30
N ARG A 645 -20.41 -4.89 -14.42
CA ARG A 645 -20.50 -6.35 -14.53
C ARG A 645 -21.73 -6.93 -13.82
N LEU A 646 -22.21 -6.26 -12.77
CA LEU A 646 -23.31 -6.74 -11.92
C LEU A 646 -24.68 -6.21 -12.34
N VAL A 647 -24.74 -5.06 -13.00
CA VAL A 647 -25.98 -4.42 -13.42
C VAL A 647 -26.12 -4.51 -14.95
N PRO A 648 -27.13 -5.23 -15.47
CA PRO A 648 -27.31 -5.40 -16.91
C PRO A 648 -27.91 -4.17 -17.61
N ARG A 649 -28.45 -3.21 -16.84
CA ARG A 649 -29.15 -2.01 -17.33
C ARG A 649 -28.24 -0.78 -17.35
N THR A 650 -28.65 0.25 -18.09
CA THR A 650 -27.96 1.54 -18.11
C THR A 650 -27.99 2.19 -16.74
N HIS A 651 -26.82 2.53 -16.22
CA HIS A 651 -26.69 3.21 -14.94
C HIS A 651 -25.50 4.17 -14.97
N ARG A 652 -25.56 5.22 -14.16
CA ARG A 652 -24.43 6.11 -13.92
C ARG A 652 -24.37 6.54 -12.46
N LEU A 653 -23.15 6.66 -11.94
CA LEU A 653 -22.88 7.23 -10.64
C LEU A 653 -22.38 8.65 -10.85
N VAL A 654 -23.02 9.61 -10.18
CA VAL A 654 -22.69 11.03 -10.29
C VAL A 654 -22.38 11.57 -8.90
N LEU A 655 -21.28 12.32 -8.80
CA LEU A 655 -20.92 12.99 -7.56
C LEU A 655 -21.95 14.08 -7.24
N SER A 656 -22.58 14.00 -6.07
CA SER A 656 -23.52 15.00 -5.57
C SER A 656 -22.81 15.93 -4.59
N GLU A 657 -22.20 17.01 -5.09
CA GLU A 657 -21.41 17.89 -4.22
C GLU A 657 -22.28 18.71 -3.26
N ASP A 658 -22.01 18.56 -1.97
CA ASP A 658 -22.82 19.11 -0.88
C ASP A 658 -24.28 18.64 -0.96
N GLY A 659 -24.45 17.38 -1.39
CA GLY A 659 -25.74 16.77 -1.67
C GLY A 659 -26.66 16.80 -0.45
N SER A 660 -26.11 16.47 0.72
CA SER A 660 -26.83 16.57 2.00
C SER A 660 -27.42 17.98 2.23
N SER A 661 -26.60 19.04 2.21
CA SER A 661 -27.08 20.40 2.50
C SER A 661 -28.07 20.92 1.45
N LYS A 662 -27.75 20.82 0.16
CA LYS A 662 -28.63 21.30 -0.92
C LYS A 662 -29.95 20.51 -0.96
N GLY A 663 -29.86 19.20 -0.77
CA GLY A 663 -31.00 18.30 -0.81
C GLY A 663 -31.95 18.49 0.36
N SER A 664 -31.43 18.65 1.58
CA SER A 664 -32.26 18.88 2.76
C SER A 664 -33.02 20.21 2.66
N ALA A 665 -32.38 21.26 2.12
CA ALA A 665 -33.08 22.52 1.82
C ALA A 665 -34.19 22.32 0.77
N LEU A 666 -33.96 21.52 -0.28
CA LEU A 666 -35.00 21.19 -1.27
C LEU A 666 -36.16 20.40 -0.64
N VAL A 667 -35.89 19.47 0.29
CA VAL A 667 -36.94 18.74 1.02
C VAL A 667 -37.79 19.71 1.85
N ALA A 668 -37.15 20.62 2.60
CA ALA A 668 -37.86 21.65 3.36
C ALA A 668 -38.72 22.54 2.46
N ALA A 669 -38.18 22.97 1.31
CA ALA A 669 -38.89 23.82 0.36
C ALA A 669 -40.16 23.17 -0.21
N VAL A 670 -40.07 21.89 -0.61
CA VAL A 670 -41.24 21.19 -1.14
C VAL A 670 -42.25 20.86 -0.04
N ASN A 671 -41.79 20.55 1.18
CA ASN A 671 -42.68 20.35 2.32
C ASN A 671 -43.53 21.61 2.58
N ARG A 672 -42.87 22.78 2.61
CA ARG A 672 -43.53 24.08 2.78
C ARG A 672 -44.58 24.34 1.70
N HIS A 673 -44.22 24.16 0.44
CA HIS A 673 -45.15 24.35 -0.68
C HIS A 673 -46.38 23.42 -0.61
N THR A 674 -46.17 22.18 -0.16
CA THR A 674 -47.25 21.20 0.02
C THR A 674 -48.21 21.62 1.15
N GLN A 675 -47.67 22.10 2.27
CA GLN A 675 -48.47 22.62 3.38
C GLN A 675 -49.26 23.86 2.99
N GLU A 676 -48.63 24.82 2.32
CA GLU A 676 -49.30 26.05 1.84
C GLU A 676 -50.45 25.73 0.89
N THR A 677 -50.28 24.74 0.00
CA THR A 677 -51.33 24.30 -0.94
C THR A 677 -52.50 23.65 -0.21
N LEU A 678 -52.23 22.81 0.80
CA LEU A 678 -53.27 22.16 1.62
C LEU A 678 -54.06 23.15 2.48
N THR A 679 -53.43 24.23 2.97
CA THR A 679 -54.11 25.28 3.73
C THR A 679 -54.88 26.28 2.86
N SER A 680 -54.62 26.29 1.55
CA SER A 680 -55.27 27.20 0.58
C SER A 680 -56.50 26.60 -0.11
N THR A 681 -56.76 25.31 0.11
CA THR A 681 -57.94 24.54 -0.32
C THR A 681 -58.85 24.28 0.85
#